data_AF-D4LD02-F1
#
_entry.id   AF-D4LD02-F1
#
_cell.length_a   1.000
_cell.length_b   1.000
_cell.length_c   1.000
_cell.angle_alpha   90.00
_cell.angle_beta   90.00
_cell.angle_gamma   90.00
#
_symmetry.space_group_name_H-M   'P 1'
#
loop_
_entity.id
_entity.type
_entity.pdbx_description
1 polymer ?
#
loop_
_entity_poly.entity_id
_entity_poly.type
_entity_poly.pdbx_seq_one_letter_code
_entity_poly.pdbx_strand_id
1 'polypeptide(L)'
;MPNCKTIAICNQKGGTGKTTTTVNLGVGLARLGKKVLLVDADPQGDLTTCLGWRDNDSLTTTITDKLSGVIREDHTDPRSGILHHEENVDLLPANIELSAMEMMLVTAMSRETILRSYLSKVKDNYDYVLIDCMPSLGMVTLNALAAADSVIIPVQAQYLPAKGMTQLMQTIGKVRQYINPSLRIDGILLNIVDNRTNLAKSTADALRKNFGSVIKIYRSSIPIYLSEEELAQVEAPLTPVWEHPKKSRVQTFDIHPEIPMADRHTFDLASHEVEEVNKKERFHRNYAAITVLKKCQEENRFATPDEQIILSKYVGWGGIPEAFDERAGSWQTEFGMLKNILTPEEYASARESTLTAFYTPPTVINAVYKVMKQLGFREGNILEPSCGIGHFIGMLPEEMKESKIYGVELDTISAGIAQQLYQKSSIAAQGFEETNLPDSFFDAVVGNVPFGDFKVPDKRYDKHKFLIHDYFFAKSLDKLRPGGVMVLITSKGTMDKENSAVRKYIAQRADLLGAIRLPNNTFKGNAGTEVVSDILILQKRDRIVDIEPDWVQLGTDENGILMNRYFVEHPEMILGEMKMVSGRFGPEATCVPYEGADLAEQLSEAVSNIHGELTAYEVEDELAEEDNSIPADPTVRNFSYTVLDDKIYFRENSRMAPVEVSATAENRIKGMIRIRDSVRKLIELQTEDYPDSEIKAEQERLNALYDTFSKQYGLINSRANISAFSQDSSFSLLSALEVLGDEGQLERKADIFYKRTIKPHTPVTSVDTASEALAVSMGEKARVDMDYMCELTGKTEEEIFADLKGVIFLNPMHGYGNSTQAKYLMADEYLSGNVREKLVLARKSAELYPEDYTVNVEALERVQPKDLTASEIAVRLGATWLPTEIVEQFMFEFLGTPRYAQWNIKVHFSAYTGEWNIEGKSYDRSNVKAYSTYGTGRINAYKIIEETLNLKDVRIFDYVEDADGKKKAILNKKETAIAQAKQELIKQGFQDWVWSDPERRERLCRLYNDKFNSLRPREYDGSHIVFSGMNPEIELREHQRNAVAHILYGGNTLLAHAVGAGKSATRS
;
A
#
# COMPACT_ATOMS: atom_id res chain seq x y z
N MET A 1 -13.60 18.87 -13.11
CA MET A 1 -13.93 18.99 -11.67
C MET A 1 -12.97 18.08 -10.93
N PRO A 2 -12.27 18.52 -9.87
CA PRO A 2 -11.36 17.66 -9.15
C PRO A 2 -12.20 16.59 -8.44
N ASN A 3 -12.00 15.33 -8.85
CA ASN A 3 -12.85 14.20 -8.47
C ASN A 3 -12.28 13.57 -7.19
N CYS A 4 -12.15 14.37 -6.13
CA CYS A 4 -11.67 13.88 -4.83
C CYS A 4 -12.59 12.75 -4.35
N LYS A 5 -12.02 11.56 -4.11
CA LYS A 5 -12.77 10.40 -3.62
C LYS A 5 -12.64 10.30 -2.10
N THR A 6 -13.75 10.46 -1.39
CA THR A 6 -13.79 10.27 0.06
C THR A 6 -14.14 8.82 0.40
N ILE A 7 -13.28 8.15 1.17
CA ILE A 7 -13.44 6.75 1.56
C ILE A 7 -13.51 6.67 3.08
N ALA A 8 -14.58 6.09 3.62
CA ALA A 8 -14.67 5.79 5.05
C ALA A 8 -14.17 4.37 5.32
N ILE A 9 -13.28 4.22 6.30
CA ILE A 9 -12.81 2.93 6.78
C ILE A 9 -13.61 2.61 8.04
N CYS A 10 -14.62 1.76 7.91
CA CYS A 10 -15.64 1.60 8.93
C CYS A 10 -15.86 0.13 9.30
N ASN A 11 -15.85 -0.14 10.60
CA ASN A 11 -16.33 -1.36 11.20
C ASN A 11 -16.72 -1.10 12.65
N GLN A 12 -17.90 -1.57 13.05
CA GLN A 12 -18.44 -1.43 14.40
C GLN A 12 -17.58 -2.13 15.47
N LYS A 13 -16.74 -3.11 15.09
CA LYS A 13 -15.83 -3.78 16.04
C LYS A 13 -14.48 -3.05 16.11
N GLY A 14 -14.01 -2.81 17.34
CA GLY A 14 -12.62 -2.41 17.63
C GLY A 14 -11.61 -3.47 17.20
N GLY A 15 -10.35 -3.07 16.98
CA GLY A 15 -9.26 -3.98 16.64
C GLY A 15 -9.33 -4.64 15.25
N THR A 16 -10.26 -4.23 14.38
CA THR A 16 -10.42 -4.79 13.02
C THR A 16 -9.37 -4.33 12.01
N GLY A 17 -8.48 -3.40 12.43
CA GLY A 17 -7.45 -2.78 11.60
C GLY A 17 -7.92 -1.60 10.77
N LYS A 18 -8.88 -0.81 11.28
CA LYS A 18 -9.35 0.42 10.62
C LYS A 18 -8.22 1.42 10.47
N THR A 19 -7.63 1.85 11.59
CA THR A 19 -6.48 2.76 11.62
C THR A 19 -5.29 2.23 10.82
N THR A 20 -4.93 0.95 11.00
CA THR A 20 -3.87 0.32 10.20
C THR A 20 -4.16 0.39 8.71
N THR A 21 -5.40 0.12 8.30
CA THR A 21 -5.82 0.24 6.90
C THR A 21 -5.76 1.70 6.45
N THR A 22 -6.25 2.65 7.25
CA THR A 22 -6.25 4.08 6.93
C THR A 22 -4.83 4.62 6.73
N VAL A 23 -3.90 4.32 7.65
CA VAL A 23 -2.48 4.73 7.54
C VAL A 23 -1.84 4.10 6.32
N ASN A 24 -1.88 2.78 6.19
CA ASN A 24 -1.16 2.09 5.12
C ASN A 24 -1.77 2.33 3.74
N LEU A 25 -3.09 2.45 3.64
CA LEU A 25 -3.75 2.87 2.39
C LEU A 25 -3.43 4.32 2.09
N GLY A 26 -3.40 5.19 3.10
CA GLY A 26 -3.08 6.60 2.97
C GLY A 26 -1.66 6.84 2.47
N VAL A 27 -0.69 6.29 3.20
CA VAL A 27 0.73 6.30 2.83
C VAL A 27 0.94 5.56 1.51
N GLY A 28 0.26 4.45 1.27
CA GLY A 28 0.30 3.75 -0.02
C GLY A 28 -0.17 4.65 -1.17
N LEU A 29 -1.29 5.36 -1.02
CA LEU A 29 -1.81 6.30 -2.00
C LEU A 29 -0.90 7.53 -2.17
N ALA A 30 -0.34 8.07 -1.07
CA ALA A 30 0.62 9.16 -1.11
C ALA A 30 1.93 8.75 -1.79
N ARG A 31 2.41 7.54 -1.51
CA ARG A 31 3.52 6.92 -2.22
C ARG A 31 3.20 6.77 -3.69
N LEU A 32 1.94 6.53 -4.09
CA LEU A 32 1.47 6.56 -5.49
C LEU A 32 1.26 7.99 -6.04
N GLY A 33 1.79 9.01 -5.37
CA GLY A 33 1.74 10.42 -5.79
C GLY A 33 0.38 11.10 -5.63
N LYS A 34 -0.56 10.51 -4.87
CA LYS A 34 -1.86 11.12 -4.59
C LYS A 34 -1.77 12.11 -3.44
N LYS A 35 -2.47 13.24 -3.56
CA LYS A 35 -2.68 14.13 -2.41
C LYS A 35 -3.74 13.51 -1.52
N VAL A 36 -3.34 13.05 -0.33
CA VAL A 36 -4.23 12.33 0.57
C VAL A 36 -4.44 13.15 1.84
N LEU A 37 -5.70 13.39 2.19
CA LEU A 37 -6.09 13.86 3.52
C LEU A 37 -6.57 12.67 4.35
N LEU A 38 -5.89 12.41 5.45
CA LEU A 38 -6.28 11.49 6.49
C LEU A 38 -7.11 12.26 7.51
N VAL A 39 -8.29 11.76 7.84
CA VAL A 39 -9.19 12.38 8.81
C VAL A 39 -9.36 11.41 9.96
N ASP A 40 -8.86 11.83 11.12
CA ASP A 40 -9.06 11.10 12.35
C ASP A 40 -10.46 11.43 12.89
N ALA A 41 -11.37 10.46 12.83
CA ALA A 41 -12.73 10.60 13.34
C ALA A 41 -12.98 9.61 14.50
N ASP A 42 -11.93 9.37 15.29
CA ASP A 42 -11.99 8.64 16.56
C ASP A 42 -11.46 9.55 17.69
N PRO A 43 -12.24 9.81 18.75
CA PRO A 43 -11.76 10.55 19.92
C PRO A 43 -10.51 9.97 20.60
N GLN A 44 -10.16 8.69 20.36
CA GLN A 44 -8.90 8.12 20.82
C GLN A 44 -7.68 8.69 20.08
N GLY A 45 -7.86 9.21 18.87
CA GLY A 45 -6.79 9.82 18.11
C GLY A 45 -5.69 8.84 17.65
N ASP A 46 -6.03 7.57 17.47
CA ASP A 46 -5.08 6.50 17.11
C ASP A 46 -4.40 6.80 15.77
N LEU A 47 -5.14 7.30 14.77
CA LEU A 47 -4.60 7.68 13.47
C LEU A 47 -3.59 8.82 13.60
N THR A 48 -3.91 9.83 14.39
CA THR A 48 -3.05 10.97 14.68
C THR A 48 -1.75 10.53 15.36
N THR A 49 -1.86 9.62 16.33
CA THR A 49 -0.72 9.06 17.07
C THR A 49 0.17 8.19 16.18
N CYS A 50 -0.42 7.36 15.32
CA CYS A 50 0.31 6.50 14.38
C CYS A 50 1.17 7.28 13.39
N LEU A 51 0.79 8.53 13.06
CA LEU A 51 1.54 9.42 12.18
C LEU A 51 2.51 10.33 12.94
N GLY A 52 2.88 10.00 14.18
CA GLY A 52 3.98 10.66 14.90
C GLY A 52 3.57 11.87 15.75
N TRP A 53 2.34 12.38 15.66
CA TRP A 53 1.82 13.38 16.59
C TRP A 53 1.26 12.68 17.83
N ARG A 54 2.10 12.41 18.84
CA ARG A 54 1.75 11.60 20.03
C ARG A 54 1.16 12.39 21.20
N ASP A 55 0.93 13.70 21.05
CA ASP A 55 0.39 14.59 22.09
C ASP A 55 -0.82 15.36 21.54
N ASN A 56 -1.87 14.62 21.15
CA ASN A 56 -3.00 15.17 20.41
C ASN A 56 -3.76 16.25 21.18
N ASP A 57 -3.77 16.17 22.51
CA ASP A 57 -4.46 17.14 23.38
C ASP A 57 -3.78 18.51 23.41
N SER A 58 -2.50 18.62 22.99
CA SER A 58 -1.81 19.91 22.85
C SER A 58 -1.99 20.56 21.48
N LEU A 59 -2.65 19.87 20.53
CA LEU A 59 -2.97 20.44 19.22
C LEU A 59 -4.04 21.51 19.38
N THR A 60 -3.71 22.72 18.93
CA THR A 60 -4.56 23.91 19.05
C THR A 60 -5.76 23.91 18.11
N THR A 61 -5.79 23.02 17.12
CA THR A 61 -6.90 22.89 16.18
C THR A 61 -7.04 21.43 15.74
N THR A 62 -8.21 20.86 15.94
CA THR A 62 -8.56 19.47 15.64
C THR A 62 -9.86 19.40 14.84
N ILE A 63 -10.27 18.18 14.46
CA ILE A 63 -11.59 17.95 13.85
C ILE A 63 -12.73 18.51 14.70
N THR A 64 -12.63 18.47 16.03
CA THR A 64 -13.63 19.02 16.95
C THR A 64 -13.84 20.52 16.74
N ASP A 65 -12.75 21.27 16.60
CA ASP A 65 -12.79 22.72 16.33
C ASP A 65 -13.42 23.01 14.98
N LYS A 66 -13.09 22.20 13.97
CA LYS A 66 -13.66 22.34 12.62
C LYS A 66 -15.15 22.06 12.56
N LEU A 67 -15.61 21.02 13.25
CA LEU A 67 -17.04 20.72 13.36
C LEU A 67 -17.77 21.81 14.16
N SER A 68 -17.19 22.29 15.26
CA SER A 68 -17.71 23.42 16.04
C SER A 68 -17.87 24.68 15.21
N GLY A 69 -16.85 25.03 14.40
CA GLY A 69 -16.88 26.19 13.54
C GLY A 69 -17.95 26.11 12.46
N VAL A 70 -18.24 24.91 11.92
CA VAL A 70 -19.37 24.73 10.98
C VAL A 70 -20.71 24.94 11.70
N ILE A 71 -20.87 24.45 12.94
CA ILE A 71 -22.11 24.61 13.72
C ILE A 71 -22.34 26.09 14.11
N ARG A 72 -21.26 26.82 14.42
CA ARG A 72 -21.31 28.24 14.82
C ARG A 72 -21.28 29.23 13.65
N GLU A 73 -21.08 28.74 12.42
CA GLU A 73 -20.88 29.55 11.21
C GLU A 73 -19.64 30.45 11.25
N ASP A 74 -18.55 29.98 11.90
CA ASP A 74 -17.30 30.72 12.01
C ASP A 74 -16.55 30.80 10.66
N HIS A 75 -15.97 31.97 10.36
CA HIS A 75 -15.22 32.24 9.11
C HIS A 75 -13.70 32.02 9.24
N THR A 76 -13.28 31.00 9.98
CA THR A 76 -11.86 30.63 10.09
C THR A 76 -11.36 29.90 8.83
N ASP A 77 -10.05 29.96 8.56
CA ASP A 77 -9.46 29.24 7.42
C ASP A 77 -9.76 27.74 7.54
N PRO A 78 -10.43 27.13 6.53
CA PRO A 78 -10.75 25.71 6.58
C PRO A 78 -9.51 24.81 6.58
N ARG A 79 -8.33 25.31 6.16
CA ARG A 79 -7.08 24.53 6.16
C ARG A 79 -6.26 24.64 7.44
N SER A 80 -6.56 25.59 8.34
CA SER A 80 -5.79 25.73 9.58
C SER A 80 -5.90 24.47 10.44
N GLY A 81 -4.81 23.99 11.03
CA GLY A 81 -4.80 22.77 11.84
C GLY A 81 -4.75 21.46 11.06
N ILE A 82 -4.71 21.48 9.72
CA ILE A 82 -4.30 20.32 8.94
C ILE A 82 -2.77 20.20 9.01
N LEU A 83 -2.28 19.04 9.42
CA LEU A 83 -0.87 18.74 9.65
C LEU A 83 -0.28 17.98 8.46
N HIS A 84 0.95 18.32 8.05
CA HIS A 84 1.64 17.62 6.96
C HIS A 84 2.64 16.59 7.51
N HIS A 85 2.58 15.35 7.02
CA HIS A 85 3.46 14.25 7.42
C HIS A 85 4.57 14.02 6.38
N GLU A 86 5.75 13.55 6.83
CA GLU A 86 6.92 13.28 5.97
C GLU A 86 6.68 12.20 4.90
N GLU A 87 5.73 11.28 5.13
CA GLU A 87 5.28 10.29 4.14
C GLU A 87 4.30 10.87 3.07
N ASN A 88 4.24 12.20 2.94
CA ASN A 88 3.42 12.95 1.97
C ASN A 88 1.89 12.76 2.13
N VAL A 89 1.42 12.58 3.37
CA VAL A 89 -0.01 12.61 3.72
C VAL A 89 -0.31 13.84 4.58
N ASP A 90 -1.47 14.45 4.37
CA ASP A 90 -1.99 15.47 5.28
C ASP A 90 -2.93 14.81 6.29
N LEU A 91 -3.02 15.36 7.50
CA LEU A 91 -3.83 14.84 8.60
C LEU A 91 -4.71 15.93 9.19
N LEU A 92 -6.01 15.67 9.30
CA LEU A 92 -6.90 16.37 10.22
C LEU A 92 -6.96 15.58 11.54
N PRO A 93 -6.33 16.07 12.62
CA PRO A 93 -6.15 15.30 13.83
C PRO A 93 -7.41 15.30 14.71
N ALA A 94 -7.50 14.31 15.60
CA ALA A 94 -8.52 14.22 16.64
C ALA A 94 -7.91 14.12 18.04
N ASN A 95 -8.67 14.58 19.03
CA ASN A 95 -8.36 14.51 20.45
C ASN A 95 -9.60 14.08 21.24
N ILE A 96 -9.46 13.97 22.56
CA ILE A 96 -10.53 13.50 23.46
C ILE A 96 -11.81 14.36 23.39
N GLU A 97 -11.70 15.64 23.03
CA GLU A 97 -12.82 16.57 22.93
C GLU A 97 -13.85 16.17 21.87
N LEU A 98 -13.46 15.34 20.88
CA LEU A 98 -14.39 14.80 19.89
C LEU A 98 -15.51 13.95 20.54
N SER A 99 -15.25 13.37 21.73
CA SER A 99 -16.27 12.67 22.52
C SER A 99 -17.38 13.62 22.99
N ALA A 100 -17.03 14.85 23.35
CA ALA A 100 -18.01 15.87 23.74
C ALA A 100 -18.77 16.40 22.51
N MET A 101 -18.09 16.52 21.36
CA MET A 101 -18.72 16.87 20.09
C MET A 101 -19.80 15.88 19.68
N GLU A 102 -19.65 14.60 19.99
CA GLU A 102 -20.66 13.59 19.70
C GLU A 102 -22.02 13.91 20.33
N MET A 103 -22.03 14.41 21.57
CA MET A 103 -23.26 14.88 22.22
C MET A 103 -23.79 16.18 21.61
N MET A 104 -22.90 17.11 21.25
CA MET A 104 -23.29 18.37 20.62
C MET A 104 -23.97 18.16 19.26
N LEU A 105 -23.42 17.25 18.44
CA LEU A 105 -23.98 16.88 17.13
C LEU A 105 -25.42 16.40 17.26
N VAL A 106 -25.83 15.73 18.33
CA VAL A 106 -27.23 15.27 18.49
C VAL A 106 -28.24 16.42 18.38
N THR A 107 -27.86 17.60 18.86
CA THR A 107 -28.72 18.81 18.89
C THR A 107 -28.50 19.78 17.73
N ALA A 108 -27.48 19.53 16.89
CA ALA A 108 -27.13 20.42 15.79
C ALA A 108 -28.14 20.34 14.63
N MET A 109 -28.33 21.46 13.92
CA MET A 109 -29.06 21.47 12.65
C MET A 109 -28.25 20.75 11.57
N SER A 110 -28.90 19.94 10.74
CA SER A 110 -28.23 19.12 9.71
C SER A 110 -27.09 18.25 10.27
N ARG A 111 -27.27 17.78 11.50
CA ARG A 111 -26.28 17.05 12.32
C ARG A 111 -25.62 15.87 11.66
N GLU A 112 -26.27 15.22 10.70
CA GLU A 112 -25.74 14.07 9.96
C GLU A 112 -24.72 14.47 8.88
N THR A 113 -24.62 15.76 8.53
CA THR A 113 -23.86 16.25 7.36
C THR A 113 -22.81 17.31 7.69
N ILE A 114 -22.56 17.59 8.97
CA ILE A 114 -21.60 18.63 9.40
C ILE A 114 -20.19 18.35 8.88
N LEU A 115 -19.71 17.11 8.98
CA LEU A 115 -18.39 16.74 8.44
C LEU A 115 -18.34 16.86 6.91
N ARG A 116 -19.42 16.52 6.21
CA ARG A 116 -19.53 16.70 4.74
C ARG A 116 -19.42 18.18 4.39
N SER A 117 -20.10 19.06 5.13
CA SER A 117 -20.05 20.51 4.94
C SER A 117 -18.64 21.06 5.17
N TYR A 118 -17.92 20.60 6.20
CA TYR A 118 -16.52 20.95 6.39
C TYR A 118 -15.63 20.45 5.24
N LEU A 119 -15.68 19.14 4.93
CA LEU A 119 -14.82 18.53 3.91
C LEU A 119 -15.05 19.14 2.53
N SER A 120 -16.27 19.60 2.22
CA SER A 120 -16.56 20.31 0.97
C SER A 120 -15.70 21.57 0.76
N LYS A 121 -15.18 22.18 1.82
CA LYS A 121 -14.32 23.37 1.77
C LYS A 121 -12.84 23.04 1.53
N VAL A 122 -12.40 21.81 1.81
CA VAL A 122 -10.97 21.43 1.72
C VAL A 122 -10.68 20.35 0.68
N LYS A 123 -11.69 19.54 0.31
CA LYS A 123 -11.52 18.34 -0.53
C LYS A 123 -10.97 18.62 -1.92
N ASP A 124 -11.14 19.83 -2.45
CA ASP A 124 -10.64 20.20 -3.78
C ASP A 124 -9.10 20.23 -3.84
N ASN A 125 -8.42 20.23 -2.69
CA ASN A 125 -6.95 20.14 -2.59
C ASN A 125 -6.42 18.69 -2.59
N TYR A 126 -7.30 17.70 -2.51
CA TYR A 126 -6.96 16.30 -2.32
C TYR A 126 -7.52 15.42 -3.44
N ASP A 127 -6.80 14.34 -3.76
CA ASP A 127 -7.29 13.27 -4.63
C ASP A 127 -8.14 12.27 -3.82
N TYR A 128 -7.72 12.03 -2.58
CA TYR A 128 -8.39 11.10 -1.67
C TYR A 128 -8.53 11.72 -0.28
N VAL A 129 -9.68 11.50 0.33
CA VAL A 129 -9.88 11.72 1.76
C VAL A 129 -10.19 10.37 2.40
N LEU A 130 -9.35 9.92 3.32
CA LEU A 130 -9.57 8.68 4.08
C LEU A 130 -10.03 9.03 5.49
N ILE A 131 -11.21 8.55 5.87
CA ILE A 131 -11.78 8.82 7.20
C ILE A 131 -11.66 7.56 8.07
N ASP A 132 -10.85 7.64 9.12
CA ASP A 132 -10.74 6.58 10.13
C ASP A 132 -11.89 6.70 11.12
N CYS A 133 -12.80 5.72 11.10
CA CYS A 133 -14.01 5.79 11.90
C CYS A 133 -13.83 5.10 13.26
N MET A 134 -14.39 5.70 14.30
CA MET A 134 -14.53 5.08 15.62
C MET A 134 -15.21 3.70 15.57
N PRO A 135 -14.87 2.72 16.43
CA PRO A 135 -15.57 1.44 16.58
C PRO A 135 -16.95 1.57 17.24
N SER A 136 -17.75 2.53 16.79
CA SER A 136 -19.12 2.78 17.25
C SER A 136 -19.98 3.24 16.08
N LEU A 137 -21.30 3.13 16.21
CA LEU A 137 -22.28 3.63 15.25
C LEU A 137 -22.90 4.96 15.72
N GLY A 138 -22.08 5.79 16.35
CA GLY A 138 -22.50 7.09 16.87
C GLY A 138 -22.57 8.20 15.81
N MET A 139 -22.77 9.44 16.25
CA MET A 139 -23.01 10.57 15.35
C MET A 139 -21.79 10.93 14.51
N VAL A 140 -20.59 10.71 15.03
CA VAL A 140 -19.33 10.98 14.30
C VAL A 140 -19.17 9.99 13.14
N THR A 141 -19.36 8.68 13.38
CA THR A 141 -19.33 7.66 12.32
C THR A 141 -20.42 7.89 11.27
N LEU A 142 -21.61 8.33 11.68
CA LEU A 142 -22.68 8.65 10.74
C LEU A 142 -22.33 9.86 9.85
N ASN A 143 -21.67 10.87 10.42
CA ASN A 143 -21.11 12.00 9.66
C ASN A 143 -20.03 11.56 8.66
N ALA A 144 -19.16 10.63 9.05
CA ALA A 144 -18.14 10.05 8.17
C ALA A 144 -18.76 9.32 6.97
N LEU A 145 -19.78 8.47 7.22
CA LEU A 145 -20.51 7.76 6.16
C LEU A 145 -21.34 8.71 5.29
N ALA A 146 -21.86 9.79 5.86
CA ALA A 146 -22.53 10.84 5.11
C ALA A 146 -21.52 11.59 4.22
N ALA A 147 -20.29 11.84 4.67
CA ALA A 147 -19.28 12.51 3.87
C ALA A 147 -18.65 11.63 2.78
N ALA A 148 -18.62 10.31 2.94
CA ALA A 148 -17.93 9.38 2.05
C ALA A 148 -18.64 9.09 0.72
N ASP A 149 -17.86 8.83 -0.34
CA ASP A 149 -18.33 8.26 -1.60
C ASP A 149 -18.39 6.73 -1.53
N SER A 150 -17.43 6.12 -0.83
CA SER A 150 -17.39 4.68 -0.62
C SER A 150 -16.92 4.25 0.77
N VAL A 151 -17.20 3.00 1.11
CA VAL A 151 -16.81 2.37 2.37
C VAL A 151 -15.93 1.15 2.12
N ILE A 152 -14.82 1.07 2.84
CA ILE A 152 -14.01 -0.16 2.99
C ILE A 152 -14.29 -0.75 4.37
N ILE A 153 -14.48 -2.08 4.41
CA ILE A 153 -14.82 -2.80 5.64
C ILE A 153 -13.69 -3.78 5.98
N PRO A 154 -12.76 -3.43 6.88
CA PRO A 154 -11.74 -4.36 7.38
C PRO A 154 -12.39 -5.43 8.29
N VAL A 155 -12.10 -6.71 8.08
CA VAL A 155 -12.66 -7.84 8.83
C VAL A 155 -11.55 -8.80 9.25
N GLN A 156 -11.50 -9.19 10.51
CA GLN A 156 -10.54 -10.19 11.01
C GLN A 156 -10.95 -11.62 10.60
N ALA A 157 -10.00 -12.41 10.10
CA ALA A 157 -10.26 -13.80 9.68
C ALA A 157 -10.46 -14.81 10.82
N GLN A 158 -10.23 -14.41 12.07
CA GLN A 158 -10.41 -15.26 13.25
C GLN A 158 -11.80 -15.17 13.90
N TYR A 159 -12.67 -14.28 13.39
CA TYR A 159 -13.93 -13.96 14.07
C TYR A 159 -15.05 -13.65 13.09
N LEU A 160 -16.04 -14.54 13.01
CA LEU A 160 -17.27 -14.32 12.26
C LEU A 160 -18.51 -14.40 13.15
N PRO A 161 -19.00 -13.30 13.72
CA PRO A 161 -20.42 -13.14 13.97
C PRO A 161 -20.98 -12.46 12.74
N ALA A 162 -21.70 -13.21 11.91
CA ALA A 162 -22.53 -12.67 10.84
C ALA A 162 -23.36 -11.45 11.31
N LYS A 163 -23.68 -11.36 12.60
CA LYS A 163 -24.37 -10.25 13.28
C LYS A 163 -23.67 -8.88 13.16
N GLY A 164 -22.35 -8.79 13.39
CA GLY A 164 -21.63 -7.50 13.34
C GLY A 164 -21.55 -6.93 11.93
N MET A 165 -21.32 -7.80 10.94
CA MET A 165 -21.38 -7.44 9.54
C MET A 165 -22.80 -7.04 9.12
N THR A 166 -23.83 -7.77 9.57
CA THR A 166 -25.22 -7.46 9.27
C THR A 166 -25.65 -6.09 9.83
N GLN A 167 -25.24 -5.75 11.06
CA GLN A 167 -25.54 -4.44 11.66
C GLN A 167 -24.85 -3.28 10.92
N LEU A 168 -23.59 -3.46 10.52
CA LEU A 168 -22.88 -2.49 9.69
C LEU A 168 -23.57 -2.32 8.33
N MET A 169 -23.93 -3.42 7.67
CA MET A 169 -24.64 -3.41 6.38
C MET A 169 -26.02 -2.74 6.47
N GLN A 170 -26.77 -2.99 7.54
CA GLN A 170 -28.04 -2.31 7.80
C GLN A 170 -27.84 -0.81 7.99
N THR A 171 -26.78 -0.41 8.68
CA THR A 171 -26.49 1.02 8.90
C THR A 171 -26.07 1.71 7.61
N ILE A 172 -25.13 1.13 6.85
CA ILE A 172 -24.75 1.64 5.53
C ILE A 172 -25.97 1.71 4.62
N GLY A 173 -26.85 0.70 4.66
CA GLY A 173 -28.11 0.68 3.94
C GLY A 173 -29.05 1.83 4.32
N LYS A 174 -29.21 2.14 5.61
CA LYS A 174 -30.00 3.28 6.09
C LYS A 174 -29.37 4.62 5.70
N VAL A 175 -28.06 4.78 5.86
CA VAL A 175 -27.34 5.99 5.41
C VAL A 175 -27.53 6.18 3.91
N ARG A 176 -27.36 5.11 3.11
CA ARG A 176 -27.59 5.15 1.66
C ARG A 176 -29.03 5.51 1.31
N GLN A 177 -30.02 5.00 2.04
CA GLN A 177 -31.42 5.25 1.74
C GLN A 177 -31.86 6.68 2.09
N TYR A 178 -31.39 7.24 3.20
CA TYR A 178 -31.97 8.45 3.78
C TYR A 178 -31.02 9.67 3.79
N ILE A 179 -29.70 9.49 3.67
CA ILE A 179 -28.71 10.56 3.87
C ILE A 179 -27.79 10.71 2.66
N ASN A 180 -27.20 9.61 2.18
CA ASN A 180 -26.18 9.61 1.12
C ASN A 180 -26.45 8.53 0.04
N PRO A 181 -27.37 8.76 -0.91
CA PRO A 181 -27.75 7.78 -1.94
C PRO A 181 -26.61 7.28 -2.84
N SER A 182 -25.53 8.07 -2.99
CA SER A 182 -24.36 7.72 -3.77
C SER A 182 -23.37 6.81 -3.04
N LEU A 183 -23.52 6.58 -1.73
CA LEU A 183 -22.62 5.75 -0.93
C LEU A 183 -22.57 4.31 -1.47
N ARG A 184 -21.36 3.82 -1.74
CA ARG A 184 -21.12 2.44 -2.21
C ARG A 184 -20.21 1.69 -1.26
N ILE A 185 -20.29 0.36 -1.29
CA ILE A 185 -19.34 -0.49 -0.59
C ILE A 185 -18.28 -0.89 -1.60
N ASP A 186 -17.04 -0.44 -1.41
CA ASP A 186 -15.93 -0.75 -2.32
C ASP A 186 -15.45 -2.19 -2.15
N GLY A 187 -15.42 -2.68 -0.90
CA GLY A 187 -15.18 -4.09 -0.62
C GLY A 187 -14.83 -4.39 0.83
N ILE A 188 -14.76 -5.69 1.11
CA ILE A 188 -14.33 -6.26 2.38
C ILE A 188 -12.85 -6.60 2.29
N LEU A 189 -12.05 -6.07 3.22
CA LEU A 189 -10.62 -6.35 3.34
C LEU A 189 -10.41 -7.35 4.47
N LEU A 190 -9.86 -8.53 4.16
CA LEU A 190 -9.52 -9.52 5.17
C LEU A 190 -8.21 -9.09 5.86
N ASN A 191 -8.27 -8.97 7.17
CA ASN A 191 -7.16 -8.57 8.01
C ASN A 191 -6.80 -9.69 8.99
N ILE A 192 -5.53 -9.76 9.40
CA ILE A 192 -5.01 -10.74 10.37
C ILE A 192 -5.34 -12.17 9.87
N VAL A 193 -4.89 -12.50 8.66
CA VAL A 193 -5.12 -13.81 8.02
C VAL A 193 -3.94 -14.75 8.29
N ASP A 194 -4.18 -15.81 9.05
CA ASP A 194 -3.21 -16.90 9.18
C ASP A 194 -3.51 -17.99 8.16
N ASN A 195 -2.80 -17.95 7.04
CA ASN A 195 -2.94 -18.93 5.95
C ASN A 195 -2.53 -20.37 6.34
N ARG A 196 -1.98 -20.59 7.54
CA ARG A 196 -1.64 -21.92 8.06
C ARG A 196 -2.81 -22.56 8.80
N THR A 197 -3.81 -21.78 9.24
CA THR A 197 -4.95 -22.30 9.99
C THR A 197 -6.14 -22.65 9.10
N ASN A 198 -6.74 -23.83 9.35
CA ASN A 198 -8.01 -24.21 8.72
C ASN A 198 -9.15 -23.25 9.09
N LEU A 199 -9.08 -22.58 10.26
CA LEU A 199 -10.09 -21.62 10.71
C LEU A 199 -10.09 -20.33 9.88
N ALA A 200 -8.92 -19.76 9.56
CA ALA A 200 -8.84 -18.58 8.71
C ALA A 200 -9.27 -18.89 7.26
N LYS A 201 -8.86 -20.06 6.74
CA LYS A 201 -9.30 -20.54 5.41
C LYS A 201 -10.81 -20.73 5.35
N SER A 202 -11.39 -21.48 6.29
CA SER A 202 -12.84 -21.70 6.36
C SER A 202 -13.63 -20.42 6.59
N THR A 203 -13.11 -19.45 7.36
CA THR A 203 -13.76 -18.16 7.58
C THR A 203 -13.69 -17.26 6.33
N ALA A 204 -12.54 -17.22 5.65
CA ALA A 204 -12.39 -16.53 4.38
C ALA A 204 -13.26 -17.15 3.29
N ASP A 205 -13.34 -18.48 3.23
CA ASP A 205 -14.19 -19.22 2.29
C ASP A 205 -15.67 -19.05 2.62
N ALA A 206 -16.05 -19.02 3.91
CA ALA A 206 -17.41 -18.72 4.33
C ALA A 206 -17.82 -17.28 3.97
N LEU A 207 -16.92 -16.30 4.15
CA LEU A 207 -17.15 -14.91 3.71
C LEU A 207 -17.30 -14.84 2.18
N ARG A 208 -16.41 -15.49 1.43
CA ARG A 208 -16.46 -15.56 -0.04
C ARG A 208 -17.73 -16.24 -0.53
N LYS A 209 -18.16 -17.33 0.11
CA LYS A 209 -19.37 -18.06 -0.23
C LYS A 209 -20.65 -17.28 0.11
N ASN A 210 -20.71 -16.62 1.26
CA ASN A 210 -21.92 -15.97 1.75
C ASN A 210 -22.10 -14.54 1.21
N PHE A 211 -20.99 -13.81 0.99
CA PHE A 211 -21.04 -12.39 0.61
C PHE A 211 -20.37 -12.10 -0.74
N GLY A 212 -19.50 -12.98 -1.26
CA GLY A 212 -18.73 -12.72 -2.49
C GLY A 212 -19.56 -12.55 -3.75
N SER A 213 -20.83 -12.96 -3.75
CA SER A 213 -21.80 -12.71 -4.84
C SER A 213 -22.45 -11.33 -4.78
N VAL A 214 -22.44 -10.66 -3.62
CA VAL A 214 -23.14 -9.38 -3.37
C VAL A 214 -22.16 -8.24 -3.10
N ILE A 215 -21.04 -8.54 -2.45
CA ILE A 215 -20.03 -7.58 -2.02
C ILE A 215 -18.66 -8.10 -2.46
N LYS A 216 -17.87 -7.22 -3.08
CA LYS A 216 -16.49 -7.52 -3.45
C LYS A 216 -15.67 -7.82 -2.19
N ILE A 217 -15.00 -8.97 -2.16
CA ILE A 217 -13.96 -9.27 -1.18
C ILE A 217 -12.62 -9.10 -1.89
N TYR A 218 -11.72 -8.31 -1.32
CA TYR A 218 -10.40 -8.11 -1.91
C TYR A 218 -9.63 -9.44 -1.99
N ARG A 219 -8.91 -9.65 -3.09
CA ARG A 219 -8.07 -10.85 -3.28
C ARG A 219 -6.93 -10.86 -2.27
N SER A 220 -6.31 -9.70 -2.07
CA SER A 220 -5.27 -9.47 -1.09
C SER A 220 -5.84 -9.47 0.33
N SER A 221 -5.11 -10.07 1.25
CA SER A 221 -5.38 -10.09 2.68
C SER A 221 -4.15 -9.62 3.44
N ILE A 222 -4.35 -9.01 4.61
CA ILE A 222 -3.25 -8.63 5.51
C ILE A 222 -2.93 -9.86 6.39
N PRO A 223 -1.74 -10.49 6.27
CA PRO A 223 -1.40 -11.69 7.05
C PRO A 223 -1.07 -11.36 8.52
N ILE A 224 -1.12 -12.39 9.41
CA ILE A 224 -0.69 -12.24 10.83
C ILE A 224 0.84 -12.26 10.96
N TYR A 225 1.47 -13.14 10.19
CA TYR A 225 2.91 -13.36 10.16
C TYR A 225 3.34 -13.39 8.69
N LEU A 226 4.49 -12.79 8.40
CA LEU A 226 5.23 -13.09 7.19
C LEU A 226 5.88 -14.48 7.38
N SER A 227 6.01 -15.29 6.33
CA SER A 227 6.75 -16.56 6.40
C SER A 227 8.24 -16.31 6.69
N GLU A 228 9.01 -17.31 7.12
CA GLU A 228 10.47 -17.15 7.24
C GLU A 228 11.13 -16.81 5.89
N GLU A 229 10.53 -17.20 4.76
CA GLU A 229 11.00 -16.81 3.42
C GLU A 229 10.63 -15.35 3.09
N GLU A 230 9.45 -14.87 3.51
CA GLU A 230 9.01 -13.47 3.39
C GLU A 230 9.71 -12.56 4.41
N LEU A 231 10.09 -13.09 5.58
CA LEU A 231 10.95 -12.45 6.59
C LEU A 231 12.41 -12.48 6.15
N ALA A 232 12.92 -13.54 5.52
CA ALA A 232 14.29 -13.59 4.99
C ALA A 232 14.48 -12.67 3.78
N GLN A 233 13.40 -12.37 3.04
CA GLN A 233 13.38 -11.28 2.06
C GLN A 233 13.42 -9.88 2.72
N VAL A 234 13.19 -9.77 4.03
CA VAL A 234 13.13 -8.52 4.81
C VAL A 234 14.26 -8.40 5.86
N GLU A 235 14.81 -9.52 6.33
CA GLU A 235 15.78 -9.66 7.42
C GLU A 235 16.83 -10.70 7.02
N ALA A 236 17.93 -10.23 6.42
CA ALA A 236 19.16 -11.02 6.37
C ALA A 236 19.94 -10.83 7.69
N PRO A 237 20.69 -11.85 8.18
CA PRO A 237 21.40 -11.76 9.46
C PRO A 237 22.50 -10.69 9.43
N LEU A 238 22.53 -9.84 10.46
CA LEU A 238 23.58 -8.85 10.67
C LEU A 238 24.85 -9.53 11.20
N THR A 239 25.80 -9.81 10.31
CA THR A 239 27.22 -9.84 10.66
C THR A 239 27.73 -8.41 10.87
N PRO A 240 28.69 -8.16 11.78
CA PRO A 240 29.15 -6.81 12.10
C PRO A 240 29.66 -6.05 10.87
N VAL A 241 29.20 -4.81 10.71
CA VAL A 241 29.34 -3.97 9.51
C VAL A 241 30.80 -3.73 9.10
N TRP A 242 31.76 -3.84 10.02
CA TRP A 242 33.18 -3.61 9.74
C TRP A 242 33.87 -4.74 8.95
N GLU A 243 33.26 -5.93 8.81
CA GLU A 243 33.85 -7.06 8.05
C GLU A 243 33.55 -7.04 6.55
N HIS A 244 32.76 -6.08 6.05
CA HIS A 244 32.47 -5.94 4.63
C HIS A 244 33.07 -4.65 4.02
N PRO A 245 33.91 -4.74 2.98
CA PRO A 245 34.17 -3.58 2.13
C PRO A 245 32.86 -3.16 1.46
N LYS A 246 32.40 -1.92 1.72
CA LYS A 246 31.12 -1.37 1.25
C LYS A 246 31.00 -1.53 -0.29
N LYS A 247 30.02 -2.30 -0.76
CA LYS A 247 29.54 -2.26 -2.17
C LYS A 247 28.78 -0.95 -2.39
N SER A 248 29.10 -0.24 -3.47
CA SER A 248 28.46 1.03 -3.83
C SER A 248 26.97 0.84 -4.15
N ARG A 249 26.11 1.76 -3.72
CA ARG A 249 24.64 1.75 -3.98
C ARG A 249 24.25 2.27 -5.37
N VAL A 250 25.12 2.08 -6.37
CA VAL A 250 24.81 2.21 -7.80
C VAL A 250 25.32 0.93 -8.43
N GLN A 251 24.43 0.07 -8.98
CA GLN A 251 24.90 -0.96 -9.90
C GLN A 251 25.49 -0.21 -11.10
N THR A 252 26.81 -0.32 -11.26
CA THR A 252 27.48 0.11 -12.48
C THR A 252 26.83 -0.65 -13.64
N PHE A 253 26.47 0.05 -14.72
CA PHE A 253 26.01 -0.54 -16.00
C PHE A 253 27.08 -1.41 -16.70
N ASP A 254 28.19 -1.66 -15.99
CA ASP A 254 29.37 -2.31 -16.50
C ASP A 254 29.56 -3.62 -15.73
N ILE A 255 29.44 -4.73 -16.46
CA ILE A 255 29.41 -6.10 -15.94
C ILE A 255 30.84 -6.58 -15.65
N HIS A 256 31.83 -5.96 -16.32
CA HIS A 256 33.26 -6.22 -16.17
C HIS A 256 34.05 -4.90 -16.27
N PRO A 257 33.94 -3.99 -15.29
CA PRO A 257 34.67 -2.71 -15.29
C PRO A 257 36.20 -2.90 -15.31
N GLU A 258 36.68 -4.08 -14.93
CA GLU A 258 38.08 -4.49 -15.00
C GLU A 258 38.60 -4.70 -16.44
N ILE A 259 37.72 -4.94 -17.42
CA ILE A 259 38.10 -5.15 -18.82
C ILE A 259 38.08 -3.79 -19.55
N PRO A 260 39.23 -3.32 -20.07
CA PRO A 260 39.30 -2.06 -20.80
C PRO A 260 38.34 -2.00 -21.98
N MET A 261 37.77 -0.82 -22.24
CA MET A 261 36.80 -0.61 -23.32
C MET A 261 37.36 -0.93 -24.73
N ALA A 262 38.69 -0.90 -24.89
CA ALA A 262 39.38 -1.28 -26.12
C ALA A 262 39.32 -2.79 -26.42
N ASP A 263 39.22 -3.63 -25.38
CA ASP A 263 39.23 -5.10 -25.48
C ASP A 263 37.82 -5.70 -25.58
N ARG A 264 36.79 -4.84 -25.63
CA ARG A 264 35.38 -5.24 -25.70
C ARG A 264 34.91 -5.35 -27.15
N HIS A 265 34.01 -6.31 -27.39
CA HIS A 265 33.45 -6.57 -28.72
C HIS A 265 31.97 -6.17 -28.79
N THR A 266 31.57 -5.66 -29.96
CA THR A 266 30.17 -5.34 -30.27
C THR A 266 29.81 -6.16 -31.49
N PHE A 267 28.80 -7.02 -31.36
CA PHE A 267 28.36 -7.90 -32.42
C PHE A 267 27.72 -7.09 -33.55
N ASP A 268 28.08 -7.39 -34.79
CA ASP A 268 27.48 -6.77 -35.97
C ASP A 268 26.39 -7.71 -36.51
N LEU A 269 25.13 -7.36 -36.21
CA LEU A 269 23.98 -8.15 -36.65
C LEU A 269 23.74 -8.00 -38.14
N ALA A 270 24.12 -6.86 -38.74
CA ALA A 270 23.88 -6.59 -40.17
C ALA A 270 24.70 -7.54 -41.08
N SER A 271 25.85 -8.03 -40.62
CA SER A 271 26.66 -9.01 -41.34
C SER A 271 26.36 -10.47 -41.00
N HIS A 272 25.46 -10.73 -40.03
CA HIS A 272 25.16 -12.07 -39.50
C HIS A 272 23.65 -12.28 -39.31
N GLU A 273 22.86 -12.10 -40.36
CA GLU A 273 21.41 -12.31 -40.30
C GLU A 273 21.03 -13.74 -39.86
N VAL A 274 20.04 -13.83 -38.98
CA VAL A 274 19.56 -15.10 -38.42
C VAL A 274 18.55 -15.73 -39.39
N GLU A 275 18.90 -16.88 -39.96
CA GLU A 275 18.00 -17.65 -40.84
C GLU A 275 16.77 -18.21 -40.11
N GLU A 276 15.62 -18.20 -40.78
CA GLU A 276 14.40 -18.88 -40.34
C GLU A 276 14.57 -20.40 -40.31
N VAL A 277 14.15 -21.02 -39.20
CA VAL A 277 14.27 -22.46 -38.98
C VAL A 277 12.99 -23.06 -38.39
N ASN A 278 12.87 -24.38 -38.50
CA ASN A 278 11.75 -25.12 -37.90
C ASN A 278 11.73 -25.00 -36.36
N LYS A 279 10.59 -25.31 -35.75
CA LYS A 279 10.37 -25.16 -34.29
C LYS A 279 11.42 -25.87 -33.43
N LYS A 280 11.86 -27.08 -33.80
CA LYS A 280 12.84 -27.86 -33.02
C LYS A 280 14.23 -27.28 -33.14
N GLU A 281 14.66 -26.89 -34.34
CA GLU A 281 15.94 -26.24 -34.55
C GLU A 281 16.01 -24.89 -33.81
N ARG A 282 14.91 -24.12 -33.82
CA ARG A 282 14.78 -22.88 -33.04
C ARG A 282 14.95 -23.12 -31.53
N PHE A 283 14.36 -24.19 -31.00
CA PHE A 283 14.55 -24.59 -29.60
C PHE A 283 16.03 -24.85 -29.29
N HIS A 284 16.73 -25.62 -30.14
CA HIS A 284 18.14 -25.97 -29.92
C HIS A 284 19.05 -24.74 -30.01
N ARG A 285 18.76 -23.79 -30.91
CA ARG A 285 19.46 -22.50 -30.99
C ARG A 285 19.29 -21.67 -29.71
N ASN A 286 18.05 -21.54 -29.20
CA ASN A 286 17.81 -20.84 -27.94
C ASN A 286 18.51 -21.50 -26.75
N TYR A 287 18.43 -22.83 -26.67
CA TYR A 287 19.08 -23.60 -25.61
C TYR A 287 20.61 -23.45 -25.65
N ALA A 288 21.22 -23.48 -26.83
CA ALA A 288 22.65 -23.25 -27.00
C ALA A 288 23.07 -21.84 -26.56
N ALA A 289 22.30 -20.81 -26.92
CA ALA A 289 22.56 -19.43 -26.49
C ALA A 289 22.49 -19.29 -24.95
N ILE A 290 21.48 -19.87 -24.30
CA ILE A 290 21.35 -19.86 -22.84
C ILE A 290 22.52 -20.60 -22.19
N THR A 291 22.94 -21.72 -22.75
CA THR A 291 24.09 -22.49 -22.25
C THR A 291 25.37 -21.68 -22.30
N VAL A 292 25.61 -20.96 -23.40
CA VAL A 292 26.76 -20.05 -23.54
C VAL A 292 26.64 -18.90 -22.56
N LEU A 293 25.47 -18.27 -22.41
CA LEU A 293 25.26 -17.18 -21.44
C LEU A 293 25.59 -17.64 -20.01
N LYS A 294 25.02 -18.77 -19.58
CA LYS A 294 25.25 -19.32 -18.23
C LYS A 294 26.73 -19.63 -18.01
N LYS A 295 27.40 -20.18 -19.02
CA LYS A 295 28.85 -20.42 -18.97
C LYS A 295 29.65 -19.12 -18.83
N CYS A 296 29.35 -18.08 -19.60
CA CYS A 296 30.02 -16.79 -19.48
C CYS A 296 29.79 -16.14 -18.10
N GLN A 297 28.58 -16.27 -17.55
CA GLN A 297 28.23 -15.80 -16.20
C GLN A 297 28.97 -16.57 -15.10
N GLU A 298 29.04 -17.90 -15.20
CA GLU A 298 29.78 -18.76 -14.26
C GLU A 298 31.30 -18.49 -14.31
N GLU A 299 31.85 -18.31 -15.51
CA GLU A 299 33.26 -17.98 -15.74
C GLU A 299 33.58 -16.50 -15.48
N ASN A 300 32.58 -15.66 -15.16
CA ASN A 300 32.67 -14.22 -14.95
C ASN A 300 33.51 -13.50 -16.03
N ARG A 301 33.14 -13.70 -17.30
CA ARG A 301 33.83 -13.10 -18.45
C ARG A 301 32.87 -12.69 -19.57
N PHE A 302 33.38 -11.87 -20.48
CA PHE A 302 32.72 -11.60 -21.76
C PHE A 302 32.77 -12.79 -22.73
N ALA A 303 31.73 -12.89 -23.55
CA ALA A 303 31.65 -13.83 -24.67
C ALA A 303 32.70 -13.49 -25.74
N THR A 304 33.33 -14.53 -26.28
CA THR A 304 34.22 -14.41 -27.45
C THR A 304 33.41 -14.14 -28.73
N PRO A 305 34.03 -13.65 -29.83
CA PRO A 305 33.33 -13.43 -31.10
C PRO A 305 32.58 -14.67 -31.62
N ASP A 306 33.16 -15.87 -31.46
CA ASP A 306 32.50 -17.13 -31.86
C ASP A 306 31.28 -17.45 -30.98
N GLU A 307 31.37 -17.17 -29.67
CA GLU A 307 30.25 -17.32 -28.74
C GLU A 307 29.15 -16.27 -28.99
N GLN A 308 29.51 -15.05 -29.42
CA GLN A 308 28.54 -14.03 -29.84
C GLN A 308 27.70 -14.50 -31.03
N ILE A 309 28.27 -15.24 -31.98
CA ILE A 309 27.50 -15.85 -33.08
C ILE A 309 26.46 -16.84 -32.55
N ILE A 310 26.77 -17.61 -31.51
CA ILE A 310 25.80 -18.54 -30.90
C ILE A 310 24.70 -17.77 -30.17
N LEU A 311 25.08 -16.75 -29.40
CA LEU A 311 24.16 -15.89 -28.64
C LEU A 311 23.18 -15.13 -29.55
N SER A 312 23.65 -14.64 -30.70
CA SER A 312 22.83 -13.90 -31.68
C SER A 312 21.67 -14.72 -32.26
N LYS A 313 21.75 -16.05 -32.20
CA LYS A 313 20.72 -16.96 -32.73
C LYS A 313 19.53 -17.15 -31.77
N TYR A 314 19.57 -16.53 -30.59
CA TYR A 314 18.43 -16.54 -29.67
C TYR A 314 17.29 -15.69 -30.21
N VAL A 315 16.14 -16.31 -30.47
CA VAL A 315 14.95 -15.64 -31.02
C VAL A 315 13.73 -15.75 -30.10
N GLY A 316 13.96 -16.09 -28.83
CA GLY A 316 12.91 -16.22 -27.82
C GLY A 316 11.96 -17.40 -28.06
N TRP A 317 10.94 -17.53 -27.21
CA TRP A 317 10.09 -18.73 -27.12
C TRP A 317 8.78 -18.66 -27.91
N GLY A 318 8.59 -17.58 -28.67
CA GLY A 318 7.37 -17.30 -29.43
C GLY A 318 6.95 -18.47 -30.34
N GLY A 319 5.73 -19.00 -30.15
CA GLY A 319 5.20 -20.08 -30.99
C GLY A 319 5.81 -21.48 -30.77
N ILE A 320 6.54 -21.70 -29.66
CA ILE A 320 6.93 -23.03 -29.15
C ILE A 320 6.34 -23.31 -27.75
N PRO A 321 5.02 -23.15 -27.50
CA PRO A 321 4.44 -23.51 -26.20
C PRO A 321 4.63 -24.99 -25.86
N GLU A 322 4.82 -25.85 -26.86
CA GLU A 322 5.02 -27.30 -26.70
C GLU A 322 6.29 -27.63 -25.90
N ALA A 323 7.31 -26.76 -25.92
CA ALA A 323 8.54 -26.94 -25.13
C ALA A 323 8.32 -26.78 -23.61
N PHE A 324 7.19 -26.21 -23.20
CA PHE A 324 6.82 -25.97 -21.79
C PHE A 324 5.67 -26.89 -21.31
N ASP A 325 5.21 -27.82 -22.14
CA ASP A 325 4.12 -28.76 -21.82
C ASP A 325 4.65 -30.18 -21.57
N GLU A 326 4.59 -30.62 -20.32
CA GLU A 326 4.98 -31.97 -19.89
C GLU A 326 4.18 -33.09 -20.60
N ARG A 327 2.98 -32.76 -21.10
CA ARG A 327 2.07 -33.72 -21.78
C ARG A 327 2.34 -33.82 -23.28
N ALA A 328 3.19 -32.95 -23.84
CA ALA A 328 3.55 -32.98 -25.26
C ALA A 328 4.58 -34.09 -25.51
N GLY A 329 4.09 -35.31 -25.79
CA GLY A 329 4.93 -36.51 -25.93
C GLY A 329 6.11 -36.40 -26.90
N SER A 330 6.00 -35.61 -27.98
CA SER A 330 7.08 -35.40 -28.96
C SER A 330 8.12 -34.33 -28.57
N TRP A 331 7.95 -33.68 -27.41
CA TRP A 331 8.75 -32.59 -26.85
C TRP A 331 9.28 -32.87 -25.43
N GLN A 332 9.12 -34.09 -24.91
CA GLN A 332 9.52 -34.43 -23.53
C GLN A 332 11.02 -34.22 -23.27
N THR A 333 11.87 -34.49 -24.26
CA THR A 333 13.32 -34.26 -24.14
C THR A 333 13.62 -32.77 -24.00
N GLU A 334 13.07 -31.96 -24.88
CA GLU A 334 13.20 -30.50 -24.89
C GLU A 334 12.65 -29.86 -23.60
N PHE A 335 11.51 -30.34 -23.09
CA PHE A 335 10.96 -29.92 -21.80
C PHE A 335 11.92 -30.19 -20.64
N GLY A 336 12.51 -31.39 -20.59
CA GLY A 336 13.50 -31.76 -19.57
C GLY A 336 14.76 -30.91 -19.63
N MET A 337 15.24 -30.60 -20.83
CA MET A 337 16.40 -29.71 -21.03
C MET A 337 16.15 -28.32 -20.46
N LEU A 338 14.99 -27.70 -20.74
CA LEU A 338 14.65 -26.37 -20.24
C LEU A 338 14.54 -26.32 -18.71
N LYS A 339 13.86 -27.31 -18.12
CA LYS A 339 13.64 -27.37 -16.67
C LYS A 339 14.95 -27.50 -15.89
N ASN A 340 15.98 -28.07 -16.51
CA ASN A 340 17.28 -28.27 -15.86
C ASN A 340 18.21 -27.05 -15.96
N ILE A 341 18.11 -26.25 -17.03
CA ILE A 341 19.03 -25.12 -17.28
C ILE A 341 18.52 -23.78 -16.72
N LEU A 342 17.19 -23.61 -16.62
CA LEU A 342 16.57 -22.37 -16.16
C LEU A 342 16.22 -22.44 -14.67
N THR A 343 16.36 -21.33 -13.96
CA THR A 343 15.78 -21.19 -12.61
C THR A 343 14.25 -21.16 -12.66
N PRO A 344 13.53 -21.37 -11.55
CA PRO A 344 12.07 -21.27 -11.52
C PRO A 344 11.53 -19.94 -12.07
N GLU A 345 12.20 -18.83 -11.78
CA GLU A 345 11.84 -17.48 -12.23
C GLU A 345 12.09 -17.30 -13.74
N GLU A 346 13.28 -17.71 -14.22
CA GLU A 346 13.62 -17.67 -15.65
C GLU A 346 12.69 -18.58 -16.46
N TYR A 347 12.32 -19.74 -15.91
CA TYR A 347 11.38 -20.67 -16.53
C TYR A 347 9.97 -20.06 -16.62
N ALA A 348 9.51 -19.35 -15.59
CA ALA A 348 8.24 -18.65 -15.61
C ALA A 348 8.24 -17.52 -16.66
N SER A 349 9.29 -16.69 -16.71
CA SER A 349 9.47 -15.64 -17.72
C SER A 349 9.49 -16.21 -19.14
N ALA A 350 10.31 -17.23 -19.37
CA ALA A 350 10.41 -17.93 -20.65
C ALA A 350 9.06 -18.50 -21.11
N ARG A 351 8.29 -19.09 -20.19
CA ARG A 351 6.96 -19.62 -20.48
C ARG A 351 5.95 -18.53 -20.83
N GLU A 352 5.94 -17.41 -20.10
CA GLU A 352 5.06 -16.28 -20.39
C GLU A 352 5.38 -15.63 -21.75
N SER A 353 6.67 -15.57 -22.10
CA SER A 353 7.15 -15.01 -23.37
C SER A 353 6.73 -15.82 -24.63
N THR A 354 6.22 -17.06 -24.47
CA THR A 354 5.75 -17.89 -25.60
C THR A 354 4.61 -17.25 -26.40
N LEU A 355 3.88 -16.31 -25.79
CA LEU A 355 2.76 -15.59 -26.38
C LEU A 355 3.15 -14.20 -26.94
N THR A 356 4.30 -13.65 -26.55
CA THR A 356 4.60 -12.21 -26.69
C THR A 356 6.00 -11.87 -27.22
N ALA A 357 6.93 -12.82 -27.34
CA ALA A 357 8.28 -12.55 -27.84
C ALA A 357 8.30 -12.36 -29.36
N PHE A 358 8.43 -11.11 -29.81
CA PHE A 358 8.50 -10.72 -31.23
C PHE A 358 9.72 -9.83 -31.49
N TYR A 359 10.63 -10.28 -32.34
CA TYR A 359 11.80 -9.48 -32.76
C TYR A 359 11.51 -8.69 -34.03
N THR A 360 11.98 -7.45 -34.07
CA THR A 360 11.81 -6.56 -35.22
C THR A 360 12.68 -7.02 -36.39
N PRO A 361 12.13 -7.15 -37.61
CA PRO A 361 12.90 -7.49 -38.81
C PRO A 361 13.97 -6.43 -39.14
N PRO A 362 15.15 -6.83 -39.67
CA PRO A 362 16.21 -5.89 -40.07
C PRO A 362 15.73 -4.80 -41.03
N THR A 363 14.83 -5.13 -41.97
CA THR A 363 14.24 -4.18 -42.93
C THR A 363 13.51 -3.02 -42.24
N VAL A 364 12.80 -3.30 -41.15
CA VAL A 364 12.08 -2.29 -40.36
C VAL A 364 13.07 -1.45 -39.54
N ILE A 365 14.08 -2.07 -38.93
CA ILE A 365 15.12 -1.36 -38.15
C ILE A 365 15.90 -0.39 -39.05
N ASN A 366 16.27 -0.84 -40.26
CA ASN A 366 16.93 0.00 -41.26
C ASN A 366 16.07 1.21 -41.65
N ALA A 367 14.75 1.04 -41.77
CA ALA A 367 13.85 2.16 -42.01
C ALA A 367 13.83 3.16 -40.85
N VAL A 368 13.84 2.69 -39.59
CA VAL A 368 13.94 3.54 -38.40
C VAL A 368 15.22 4.38 -38.41
N TYR A 369 16.38 3.77 -38.67
CA TYR A 369 17.64 4.53 -38.75
C TYR A 369 17.71 5.43 -39.98
N LYS A 370 17.05 5.07 -41.09
CA LYS A 370 16.90 5.94 -42.26
C LYS A 370 16.10 7.20 -41.92
N VAL A 371 15.03 7.10 -41.13
CA VAL A 371 14.30 8.25 -40.59
C VAL A 371 15.23 9.13 -39.76
N MET A 372 15.95 8.55 -38.80
CA MET A 372 16.86 9.31 -37.94
C MET A 372 17.92 10.07 -38.75
N LYS A 373 18.49 9.42 -39.77
CA LYS A 373 19.44 10.04 -40.69
C LYS A 373 18.81 11.19 -41.48
N GLN A 374 17.59 11.01 -42.00
CA GLN A 374 16.87 12.04 -42.75
C GLN A 374 16.52 13.26 -41.90
N LEU A 375 16.23 13.05 -40.61
CA LEU A 375 16.00 14.13 -39.65
C LEU A 375 17.30 14.85 -39.24
N GLY A 376 18.47 14.29 -39.52
CA GLY A 376 19.77 14.91 -39.25
C GLY A 376 20.51 14.37 -38.02
N PHE A 377 20.05 13.27 -37.41
CA PHE A 377 20.76 12.63 -36.31
C PHE A 377 22.09 12.02 -36.78
N ARG A 378 23.18 12.29 -36.05
CA ARG A 378 24.53 11.78 -36.35
C ARG A 378 25.18 11.12 -35.15
N GLU A 379 25.10 11.75 -33.98
CA GLU A 379 25.64 11.24 -32.71
C GLU A 379 24.76 11.70 -31.53
N GLY A 380 24.87 11.01 -30.39
CA GLY A 380 24.16 11.36 -29.17
C GLY A 380 23.86 10.16 -28.26
N ASN A 381 23.03 10.37 -27.24
CA ASN A 381 22.53 9.33 -26.36
C ASN A 381 21.22 8.75 -26.92
N ILE A 382 21.20 7.44 -27.18
CA ILE A 382 20.06 6.70 -27.70
C ILE A 382 19.50 5.78 -26.61
N LEU A 383 18.19 5.85 -26.35
CA LEU A 383 17.49 4.93 -25.46
C LEU A 383 16.70 3.89 -26.26
N GLU A 384 16.87 2.61 -25.91
CA GLU A 384 16.03 1.50 -26.33
C GLU A 384 15.31 0.89 -25.10
N PRO A 385 14.02 1.22 -24.87
CA PRO A 385 13.34 0.93 -23.59
C PRO A 385 12.89 -0.54 -23.41
N SER A 386 12.91 -1.35 -24.48
CA SER A 386 12.64 -2.80 -24.47
C SER A 386 13.53 -3.45 -25.53
N CYS A 387 14.82 -3.62 -25.21
CA CYS A 387 15.81 -3.95 -26.22
C CYS A 387 15.83 -5.43 -26.65
N GLY A 388 15.22 -6.33 -25.88
CA GLY A 388 15.37 -7.77 -26.06
C GLY A 388 16.86 -8.14 -26.05
N ILE A 389 17.30 -8.94 -27.03
CA ILE A 389 18.73 -9.20 -27.26
C ILE A 389 19.49 -8.08 -27.97
N GLY A 390 18.85 -6.92 -28.21
CA GLY A 390 19.43 -5.66 -28.71
C GLY A 390 19.56 -5.55 -30.23
N HIS A 391 18.56 -5.96 -31.02
CA HIS A 391 18.63 -5.87 -32.49
C HIS A 391 18.83 -4.44 -33.01
N PHE A 392 18.24 -3.42 -32.38
CA PHE A 392 18.49 -2.03 -32.79
C PHE A 392 19.94 -1.63 -32.53
N ILE A 393 20.53 -2.09 -31.42
CA ILE A 393 21.95 -1.86 -31.09
C ILE A 393 22.87 -2.48 -32.15
N GLY A 394 22.62 -3.73 -32.54
CA GLY A 394 23.45 -4.45 -33.52
C GLY A 394 23.27 -4.03 -34.97
N MET A 395 22.22 -3.26 -35.28
CA MET A 395 21.94 -2.71 -36.61
C MET A 395 22.25 -1.20 -36.71
N LEU A 396 22.94 -0.64 -35.71
CA LEU A 396 23.33 0.76 -35.71
C LEU A 396 24.25 1.06 -36.91
N PRO A 397 23.90 2.02 -37.79
CA PRO A 397 24.74 2.33 -38.95
C PRO A 397 26.11 2.88 -38.55
N GLU A 398 27.13 2.63 -39.38
CA GLU A 398 28.50 3.16 -39.19
C GLU A 398 28.55 4.69 -38.98
N GLU A 399 27.65 5.43 -39.63
CA GLU A 399 27.54 6.89 -39.51
C GLU A 399 27.10 7.36 -38.11
N MET A 400 26.52 6.46 -37.29
CA MET A 400 25.99 6.74 -35.95
C MET A 400 26.72 5.99 -34.83
N LYS A 401 27.82 5.28 -35.15
CA LYS A 401 28.52 4.39 -34.20
C LYS A 401 29.11 5.06 -32.96
N GLU A 402 29.36 6.37 -33.04
CA GLU A 402 29.87 7.17 -31.90
C GLU A 402 28.75 7.49 -30.88
N SER A 403 27.51 7.10 -31.18
CA SER A 403 26.38 7.25 -30.26
C SER A 403 26.50 6.31 -29.06
N LYS A 404 26.06 6.78 -27.90
CA LYS A 404 25.97 5.98 -26.67
C LYS A 404 24.59 5.36 -26.57
N ILE A 405 24.53 4.03 -26.57
CA ILE A 405 23.26 3.29 -26.50
C ILE A 405 23.00 2.79 -25.09
N TYR A 406 21.76 3.02 -24.64
CA TYR A 406 21.23 2.59 -23.36
C TYR A 406 20.05 1.66 -23.60
N GLY A 407 20.20 0.38 -23.27
CA GLY A 407 19.16 -0.64 -23.38
C GLY A 407 18.50 -0.92 -22.04
N VAL A 408 17.20 -1.19 -22.06
CA VAL A 408 16.45 -1.70 -20.91
C VAL A 408 15.70 -2.94 -21.36
N GLU A 409 15.79 -4.02 -20.59
CA GLU A 409 15.03 -5.24 -20.86
C GLU A 409 14.64 -5.92 -19.54
N LEU A 410 13.38 -6.36 -19.46
CA LEU A 410 12.81 -7.01 -18.28
C LEU A 410 13.26 -8.47 -18.17
N ASP A 411 13.34 -9.18 -19.30
CA ASP A 411 13.75 -10.58 -19.31
C ASP A 411 15.27 -10.70 -19.09
N THR A 412 15.67 -11.29 -17.96
CA THR A 412 17.07 -11.38 -17.54
C THR A 412 17.95 -12.18 -18.50
N ILE A 413 17.39 -13.20 -19.17
CA ILE A 413 18.10 -13.97 -20.19
C ILE A 413 18.37 -13.10 -21.42
N SER A 414 17.34 -12.44 -21.95
CA SER A 414 17.46 -11.57 -23.13
C SER A 414 18.39 -10.38 -22.86
N ALA A 415 18.26 -9.75 -21.69
CA ALA A 415 19.15 -8.68 -21.25
C ALA A 415 20.61 -9.17 -21.12
N GLY A 416 20.83 -10.34 -20.51
CA GLY A 416 22.15 -10.95 -20.38
C GLY A 416 22.77 -11.29 -21.73
N ILE A 417 21.99 -11.78 -22.70
CA ILE A 417 22.45 -12.00 -24.07
C ILE A 417 22.83 -10.67 -24.72
N ALA A 418 21.99 -9.64 -24.63
CA ALA A 418 22.27 -8.31 -25.19
C ALA A 418 23.57 -7.71 -24.62
N GLN A 419 23.78 -7.85 -23.31
CA GLN A 419 24.99 -7.46 -22.61
C GLN A 419 26.26 -8.14 -23.15
N GLN A 420 26.16 -9.43 -23.51
CA GLN A 420 27.27 -10.20 -24.06
C GLN A 420 27.51 -9.91 -25.55
N LEU A 421 26.46 -9.58 -26.30
CA LEU A 421 26.55 -9.18 -27.72
C LEU A 421 27.11 -7.75 -27.86
N TYR A 422 26.70 -6.82 -27.00
CA TYR A 422 27.03 -5.40 -27.12
C TYR A 422 27.78 -4.89 -25.90
N GLN A 423 29.00 -5.41 -25.70
CA GLN A 423 29.81 -5.21 -24.48
C GLN A 423 30.26 -3.75 -24.24
N LYS A 424 30.07 -2.88 -25.25
CA LYS A 424 30.33 -1.43 -25.17
C LYS A 424 29.09 -0.60 -24.84
N SER A 425 27.90 -1.20 -24.82
CA SER A 425 26.62 -0.54 -24.55
C SER A 425 26.21 -0.70 -23.09
N SER A 426 25.39 0.22 -22.58
CA SER A 426 24.86 0.16 -21.20
C SER A 426 23.49 -0.50 -21.21
N ILE A 427 23.38 -1.75 -20.75
CA ILE A 427 22.12 -2.51 -20.79
C ILE A 427 21.69 -2.91 -19.38
N ALA A 428 20.47 -2.53 -19.00
CA ALA A 428 19.89 -2.83 -17.69
C ALA A 428 18.91 -4.01 -17.78
N ALA A 429 19.12 -5.03 -16.93
CA ALA A 429 18.24 -6.19 -16.78
C ALA A 429 17.17 -5.94 -15.70
N GLN A 430 16.21 -5.07 -15.99
CA GLN A 430 15.12 -4.69 -15.08
C GLN A 430 13.93 -4.12 -15.86
N GLY A 431 12.74 -4.07 -15.22
CA GLY A 431 11.55 -3.46 -15.81
C GLY A 431 11.72 -1.97 -16.10
N PHE A 432 11.19 -1.48 -17.23
CA PHE A 432 11.30 -0.07 -17.60
C PHE A 432 10.69 0.86 -16.54
N GLU A 433 9.68 0.40 -15.81
CA GLU A 433 9.07 1.06 -14.65
C GLU A 433 10.00 1.28 -13.47
N GLU A 434 10.96 0.39 -13.25
CA GLU A 434 11.93 0.47 -12.15
C GLU A 434 13.19 1.25 -12.52
N THR A 435 13.36 1.57 -13.81
CA THR A 435 14.54 2.32 -14.27
C THR A 435 14.57 3.74 -13.71
N ASN A 436 15.68 4.09 -13.06
CA ASN A 436 15.97 5.45 -12.62
C ASN A 436 16.83 6.22 -13.64
N LEU A 437 16.38 6.25 -14.90
CA LEU A 437 17.03 7.04 -15.95
C LEU A 437 16.68 8.53 -15.78
N PRO A 438 17.63 9.46 -15.99
CA PRO A 438 17.35 10.90 -15.92
C PRO A 438 16.35 11.34 -17.01
N ASP A 439 15.51 12.31 -16.67
CA ASP A 439 14.61 12.95 -17.64
C ASP A 439 15.40 13.92 -18.53
N SER A 440 14.93 14.11 -19.76
CA SER A 440 15.53 15.03 -20.74
C SER A 440 17.02 14.80 -21.00
N PHE A 441 17.46 13.55 -20.97
CA PHE A 441 18.86 13.16 -21.14
C PHE A 441 19.17 12.57 -22.52
N PHE A 442 18.19 11.96 -23.17
CA PHE A 442 18.39 11.25 -24.44
C PHE A 442 18.09 12.15 -25.63
N ASP A 443 18.92 12.03 -26.66
CA ASP A 443 18.78 12.74 -27.94
C ASP A 443 17.81 12.01 -28.87
N ALA A 444 17.80 10.67 -28.78
CA ALA A 444 16.90 9.82 -29.52
C ALA A 444 16.35 8.67 -28.67
N VAL A 445 15.14 8.23 -29.01
CA VAL A 445 14.56 6.97 -28.51
C VAL A 445 14.19 6.12 -29.72
N VAL A 446 14.65 4.88 -29.76
CA VAL A 446 14.29 3.90 -30.79
C VAL A 446 13.84 2.59 -30.15
N GLY A 447 13.12 1.76 -30.90
CA GLY A 447 12.80 0.41 -30.46
C GLY A 447 11.41 -0.05 -30.81
N ASN A 448 11.11 -1.28 -30.41
CA ASN A 448 9.78 -1.87 -30.48
C ASN A 448 9.20 -1.95 -29.07
N VAL A 449 8.04 -1.34 -28.84
CA VAL A 449 7.42 -1.39 -27.51
C VAL A 449 6.61 -2.67 -27.34
N PRO A 450 6.52 -3.23 -26.13
CA PRO A 450 5.74 -4.45 -25.89
C PRO A 450 4.24 -4.24 -26.21
N PHE A 451 3.62 -5.23 -26.87
CA PHE A 451 2.20 -5.22 -27.23
C PHE A 451 1.37 -5.95 -26.17
N GLY A 452 0.27 -5.35 -25.74
CA GLY A 452 -0.65 -5.99 -24.79
C GLY A 452 -1.75 -5.07 -24.26
N ASP A 453 -2.79 -5.70 -23.72
CA ASP A 453 -3.94 -5.03 -23.09
C ASP A 453 -3.84 -5.07 -21.55
N PHE A 454 -2.63 -4.92 -21.04
CA PHE A 454 -2.35 -4.81 -19.61
C PHE A 454 -1.63 -3.50 -19.29
N LYS A 455 -1.54 -3.16 -18.01
CA LYS A 455 -0.98 -1.90 -17.53
C LYS A 455 0.24 -2.17 -16.69
N VAL A 456 1.21 -1.28 -16.78
CA VAL A 456 2.41 -1.30 -15.93
C VAL A 456 2.17 -0.36 -14.75
N PRO A 457 2.41 -0.81 -13.51
CA PRO A 457 2.33 0.06 -12.34
C PRO A 457 3.54 1.01 -12.31
N ASP A 458 3.33 2.26 -12.74
CA ASP A 458 4.31 3.33 -12.62
C ASP A 458 3.59 4.60 -12.14
N LYS A 459 3.88 4.98 -10.90
CA LYS A 459 3.23 6.05 -10.14
C LYS A 459 3.11 7.36 -10.92
N ARG A 460 4.10 7.69 -11.75
CA ARG A 460 4.12 8.91 -12.55
C ARG A 460 3.06 8.91 -13.66
N TYR A 461 2.73 7.74 -14.19
CA TYR A 461 1.84 7.56 -15.35
C TYR A 461 0.51 6.89 -15.02
N ASP A 462 0.35 6.27 -13.84
CA ASP A 462 -0.86 5.55 -13.40
C ASP A 462 -2.16 6.35 -13.55
N LYS A 463 -2.09 7.68 -13.35
CA LYS A 463 -3.25 8.59 -13.52
C LYS A 463 -3.84 8.56 -14.93
N HIS A 464 -3.03 8.26 -15.94
CA HIS A 464 -3.45 8.20 -17.34
C HIS A 464 -4.03 6.84 -17.73
N LYS A 465 -3.83 5.81 -16.89
CA LYS A 465 -4.32 4.45 -17.12
C LYS A 465 -3.86 3.86 -18.47
N PHE A 466 -2.66 4.24 -18.90
CA PHE A 466 -2.04 3.76 -20.14
C PHE A 466 -1.94 2.24 -20.17
N LEU A 467 -2.19 1.66 -21.35
CA LEU A 467 -1.78 0.29 -21.62
C LEU A 467 -0.26 0.22 -21.77
N ILE A 468 0.33 -0.97 -21.74
CA ILE A 468 1.78 -1.19 -21.83
C ILE A 468 2.44 -0.39 -22.96
N HIS A 469 1.92 -0.43 -24.18
CA HIS A 469 2.47 0.33 -25.32
C HIS A 469 2.32 1.85 -25.12
N ASP A 470 1.16 2.33 -24.67
CA ASP A 470 0.92 3.75 -24.40
C ASP A 470 1.88 4.29 -23.31
N TYR A 471 2.17 3.46 -22.30
CA TYR A 471 3.05 3.77 -21.18
C TYR A 471 4.50 3.94 -21.64
N PHE A 472 4.99 3.07 -22.52
CA PHE A 472 6.34 3.17 -23.07
C PHE A 472 6.53 4.46 -23.86
N PHE A 473 5.52 4.90 -24.64
CA PHE A 473 5.56 6.21 -25.31
C PHE A 473 5.61 7.36 -24.31
N ALA A 474 4.74 7.34 -23.31
CA ALA A 474 4.68 8.41 -22.31
C ALA A 474 5.98 8.55 -21.52
N LYS A 475 6.56 7.42 -21.08
CA LYS A 475 7.81 7.43 -20.32
C LYS A 475 9.02 7.79 -21.17
N SER A 476 9.12 7.24 -22.38
CA SER A 476 10.20 7.58 -23.31
C SER A 476 10.21 9.07 -23.70
N LEU A 477 9.03 9.68 -23.90
CA LEU A 477 8.94 11.14 -24.14
C LEU A 477 9.48 11.95 -22.96
N ASP A 478 9.27 11.51 -21.72
CA ASP A 478 9.81 12.21 -20.55
C ASP A 478 11.34 12.09 -20.46
N LYS A 479 11.92 10.98 -20.97
CA LYS A 479 13.37 10.74 -21.03
C LYS A 479 14.08 11.49 -22.16
N LEU A 480 13.38 11.73 -23.26
CA LEU A 480 13.88 12.47 -24.41
C LEU A 480 14.08 13.95 -24.07
N ARG A 481 15.11 14.62 -24.57
CA ARG A 481 15.28 16.07 -24.41
C ARG A 481 14.35 16.87 -25.36
N PRO A 482 14.02 18.14 -25.06
CA PRO A 482 13.43 19.04 -26.04
C PRO A 482 14.13 19.02 -27.40
N GLY A 483 13.37 18.93 -28.49
CA GLY A 483 13.89 18.80 -29.86
C GLY A 483 14.38 17.40 -30.23
N GLY A 484 14.57 16.50 -29.25
CA GLY A 484 14.93 15.11 -29.48
C GLY A 484 13.83 14.34 -30.22
N VAL A 485 14.23 13.24 -30.87
CA VAL A 485 13.36 12.45 -31.75
C VAL A 485 13.09 11.05 -31.18
N MET A 486 11.84 10.62 -31.25
CA MET A 486 11.41 9.28 -30.87
C MET A 486 10.86 8.55 -32.09
N VAL A 487 11.42 7.39 -32.40
CA VAL A 487 10.95 6.50 -33.47
C VAL A 487 10.66 5.13 -32.87
N LEU A 488 9.39 4.89 -32.54
CA LEU A 488 8.95 3.68 -31.86
C LEU A 488 7.94 2.89 -32.68
N ILE A 489 8.08 1.57 -32.66
CA ILE A 489 7.13 0.63 -33.28
C ILE A 489 6.10 0.25 -32.22
N THR A 490 4.82 0.31 -32.57
CA THR A 490 3.69 0.02 -31.69
C THR A 490 2.58 -0.73 -32.42
N SER A 491 1.62 -1.31 -31.71
CA SER A 491 0.43 -1.89 -32.35
C SER A 491 -0.46 -0.78 -32.95
N LYS A 492 -1.30 -1.10 -33.95
CA LYS A 492 -2.32 -0.15 -34.46
C LYS A 492 -3.21 0.44 -33.36
N GLY A 493 -3.32 -0.24 -32.20
CA GLY A 493 -4.13 0.14 -31.05
C GLY A 493 -3.76 1.49 -30.45
N THR A 494 -2.54 1.99 -30.63
CA THR A 494 -2.13 3.34 -30.17
C THR A 494 -2.82 4.44 -31.00
N MET A 495 -2.80 4.29 -32.32
CA MET A 495 -3.35 5.28 -33.26
C MET A 495 -4.87 5.12 -33.47
N ASP A 496 -5.37 3.90 -33.55
CA ASP A 496 -6.76 3.60 -33.92
C ASP A 496 -7.71 3.49 -32.72
N LYS A 497 -7.21 3.65 -31.49
CA LYS A 497 -8.04 3.60 -30.27
C LYS A 497 -9.21 4.58 -30.36
N GLU A 498 -10.43 4.13 -30.01
CA GLU A 498 -11.59 5.04 -29.90
C GLU A 498 -11.34 6.18 -28.90
N ASN A 499 -10.68 5.85 -27.77
CA ASN A 499 -10.30 6.84 -26.78
C ASN A 499 -9.04 7.60 -27.20
N SER A 500 -9.18 8.89 -27.47
CA SER A 500 -8.09 9.76 -27.91
C SER A 500 -7.12 10.21 -26.79
N ALA A 501 -7.29 9.77 -25.53
CA ALA A 501 -6.55 10.30 -24.38
C ALA A 501 -5.02 10.17 -24.51
N VAL A 502 -4.52 9.03 -25.01
CA VAL A 502 -3.08 8.86 -25.25
C VAL A 502 -2.58 9.74 -26.40
N ARG A 503 -3.35 9.83 -27.49
CA ARG A 503 -3.01 10.70 -28.62
C ARG A 503 -2.98 12.17 -28.20
N LYS A 504 -3.93 12.63 -27.38
CA LYS A 504 -3.89 13.95 -26.75
C LYS A 504 -2.65 14.13 -25.88
N TYR A 505 -2.32 13.15 -25.04
CA TYR A 505 -1.14 13.21 -24.18
C TYR A 505 0.17 13.38 -24.97
N ILE A 506 0.32 12.61 -26.05
CA ILE A 506 1.46 12.68 -26.98
C ILE A 506 1.42 14.03 -27.72
N ALA A 507 0.29 14.38 -28.31
CA ALA A 507 0.11 15.60 -29.10
C ALA A 507 0.33 16.89 -28.31
N GLN A 508 0.23 16.87 -26.98
CA GLN A 508 0.56 18.01 -26.12
C GLN A 508 2.07 18.17 -25.87
N ARG A 509 2.86 17.09 -26.01
CA ARG A 509 4.29 17.03 -25.67
C ARG A 509 5.21 16.88 -26.86
N ALA A 510 4.70 16.38 -27.99
CA ALA A 510 5.48 16.11 -29.17
C ALA A 510 4.68 16.43 -30.44
N ASP A 511 5.41 16.81 -31.47
CA ASP A 511 4.92 16.92 -32.83
C ASP A 511 5.00 15.56 -33.52
N LEU A 512 3.92 15.17 -34.19
CA LEU A 512 3.90 13.99 -35.06
C LEU A 512 4.51 14.37 -36.41
N LEU A 513 5.76 13.94 -36.64
CA LEU A 513 6.45 14.16 -37.90
C LEU A 513 5.96 13.18 -38.98
N GLY A 514 5.50 12.01 -38.55
CA GLY A 514 4.86 11.03 -39.42
C GLY A 514 4.52 9.73 -38.68
N ALA A 515 3.66 8.93 -39.30
CA ALA A 515 3.34 7.57 -38.87
C ALA A 515 3.30 6.65 -40.09
N ILE A 516 3.85 5.43 -40.00
CA ILE A 516 3.83 4.44 -41.10
C ILE A 516 3.08 3.20 -40.62
N ARG A 517 2.06 2.75 -41.35
CA ARG A 517 1.29 1.54 -41.04
C ARG A 517 1.83 0.34 -41.80
N LEU A 518 2.26 -0.68 -41.06
CA LEU A 518 2.88 -1.90 -41.56
C LEU A 518 1.83 -3.00 -41.85
N PRO A 519 2.07 -3.85 -42.87
CA PRO A 519 1.22 -5.02 -43.13
C PRO A 519 1.21 -6.01 -41.98
N ASN A 520 0.11 -6.76 -41.84
CA ASN A 520 -0.06 -7.72 -40.75
C ASN A 520 0.96 -8.86 -40.76
N ASN A 521 1.55 -9.19 -41.90
CA ASN A 521 2.54 -10.26 -42.05
C ASN A 521 3.99 -9.82 -41.79
N THR A 522 4.24 -8.54 -41.44
CA THR A 522 5.59 -8.00 -41.24
C THR A 522 6.42 -8.80 -40.22
N PHE A 523 5.79 -9.33 -39.18
CA PHE A 523 6.45 -10.09 -38.12
C PHE A 523 6.27 -11.62 -38.25
N LYS A 524 5.68 -12.09 -39.36
CA LYS A 524 5.32 -13.51 -39.56
C LYS A 524 6.53 -14.43 -39.73
N GLY A 525 7.57 -13.98 -40.41
CA GLY A 525 8.77 -14.77 -40.72
C GLY A 525 9.58 -15.18 -39.48
N ASN A 526 9.92 -14.21 -38.63
CA ASN A 526 10.74 -14.47 -37.44
C ASN A 526 9.94 -15.05 -36.25
N ALA A 527 8.63 -14.75 -36.16
CA ALA A 527 7.87 -15.00 -34.92
C ALA A 527 6.46 -15.57 -35.09
N GLY A 528 5.98 -15.78 -36.32
CA GLY A 528 4.77 -16.55 -36.59
C GLY A 528 3.43 -15.89 -36.24
N THR A 529 3.38 -14.56 -36.10
CA THR A 529 2.14 -13.80 -35.79
C THR A 529 1.73 -12.82 -36.89
N GLU A 530 0.42 -12.63 -37.01
CA GLU A 530 -0.19 -11.68 -37.94
C GLU A 530 -0.79 -10.50 -37.15
N VAL A 531 -0.06 -9.38 -37.05
CA VAL A 531 -0.45 -8.19 -36.30
C VAL A 531 -0.13 -6.94 -37.11
N VAL A 532 -1.10 -6.02 -37.20
CA VAL A 532 -0.89 -4.69 -37.81
C VAL A 532 -0.20 -3.78 -36.79
N SER A 533 0.91 -3.18 -37.21
CA SER A 533 1.74 -2.32 -36.37
C SER A 533 2.00 -0.99 -37.06
N ASP A 534 2.23 0.04 -36.27
CA ASP A 534 2.54 1.39 -36.73
C ASP A 534 3.96 1.79 -36.26
N ILE A 535 4.74 2.46 -37.11
CA ILE A 535 5.96 3.18 -36.74
C ILE A 535 5.57 4.62 -36.49
N LEU A 536 5.80 5.14 -35.28
CA LEU A 536 5.49 6.52 -34.92
C LEU A 536 6.76 7.34 -34.79
N ILE A 537 6.80 8.47 -35.51
CA ILE A 537 7.92 9.41 -35.54
C ILE A 537 7.48 10.70 -34.87
N LEU A 538 8.06 10.99 -33.71
CA LEU A 538 7.67 12.09 -32.84
C LEU A 538 8.88 12.96 -32.49
N GLN A 539 8.70 14.28 -32.48
CA GLN A 539 9.71 15.23 -32.01
C GLN A 539 9.22 15.91 -30.74
N LYS A 540 10.00 15.85 -29.65
CA LYS A 540 9.59 16.42 -28.36
C LYS A 540 9.64 17.95 -28.42
N ARG A 541 8.59 18.58 -27.89
CA ARG A 541 8.53 20.03 -27.72
C ARG A 541 9.31 20.49 -26.49
N ASP A 542 9.73 21.74 -26.54
CA ASP A 542 10.30 22.50 -25.42
C ASP A 542 9.35 22.61 -24.22
N ARG A 543 8.06 22.74 -24.49
CA ARG A 543 7.01 22.86 -23.48
C ARG A 543 5.76 22.09 -23.85
N ILE A 544 4.95 21.81 -22.84
CA ILE A 544 3.63 21.23 -23.02
C ILE A 544 2.71 22.31 -23.60
N VAL A 545 2.05 22.02 -24.71
CA VAL A 545 1.09 22.92 -25.37
C VAL A 545 -0.25 22.23 -25.42
N ASP A 546 -1.33 22.94 -25.08
CA ASP A 546 -2.68 22.40 -25.18
C ASP A 546 -3.21 22.56 -26.61
N ILE A 547 -2.85 21.61 -27.47
CA ILE A 547 -3.33 21.52 -28.86
C ILE A 547 -3.99 20.16 -29.12
N GLU A 548 -4.98 20.17 -30.00
CA GLU A 548 -5.64 18.97 -30.50
C GLU A 548 -5.59 18.96 -32.03
N PRO A 549 -4.45 18.59 -32.64
CA PRO A 549 -4.33 18.44 -34.08
C PRO A 549 -5.25 17.30 -34.59
N ASP A 550 -5.59 17.34 -35.88
CA ASP A 550 -6.60 16.46 -36.48
C ASP A 550 -6.32 14.96 -36.30
N TRP A 551 -5.03 14.55 -36.32
CA TRP A 551 -4.61 13.16 -36.09
C TRP A 551 -4.95 12.61 -34.69
N VAL A 552 -5.31 13.45 -33.73
CA VAL A 552 -5.82 12.99 -32.43
C VAL A 552 -7.17 12.26 -32.58
N GLN A 553 -7.93 12.59 -33.63
CA GLN A 553 -9.26 12.04 -33.89
C GLN A 553 -9.20 10.83 -34.84
N LEU A 554 -10.30 10.07 -34.85
CA LEU A 554 -10.51 9.03 -35.86
C LEU A 554 -11.22 9.61 -37.09
N GLY A 555 -11.05 8.94 -38.22
CA GLY A 555 -11.73 9.18 -39.48
C GLY A 555 -12.16 7.87 -40.11
N THR A 556 -12.91 7.95 -41.20
CA THR A 556 -13.34 6.78 -41.97
C THR A 556 -12.81 6.93 -43.38
N ASP A 557 -12.18 5.87 -43.89
CA ASP A 557 -11.69 5.84 -45.28
C ASP A 557 -12.85 5.73 -46.29
N GLU A 558 -12.51 5.72 -47.58
CA GLU A 558 -13.46 5.57 -48.69
C GLU A 558 -14.25 4.24 -48.67
N ASN A 559 -13.74 3.22 -47.97
CA ASN A 559 -14.34 1.89 -47.85
C ASN A 559 -15.17 1.70 -46.57
N GLY A 560 -15.30 2.75 -45.74
CA GLY A 560 -16.06 2.68 -44.49
C GLY A 560 -15.28 2.12 -43.29
N ILE A 561 -13.95 1.98 -43.39
CA ILE A 561 -13.09 1.48 -42.33
C ILE A 561 -12.68 2.63 -41.40
N LEU A 562 -12.99 2.49 -40.12
CA LEU A 562 -12.62 3.45 -39.08
C LEU A 562 -11.14 3.29 -38.70
N MET A 563 -10.35 4.35 -38.81
CA MET A 563 -8.92 4.38 -38.42
C MET A 563 -8.48 5.80 -38.01
N ASN A 564 -7.25 5.97 -37.57
CA ASN A 564 -6.72 7.29 -37.24
C ASN A 564 -6.81 8.27 -38.42
N ARG A 565 -7.20 9.52 -38.17
CA ARG A 565 -7.37 10.53 -39.21
C ARG A 565 -6.10 10.81 -40.00
N TYR A 566 -4.92 10.69 -39.38
CA TYR A 566 -3.64 10.78 -40.09
C TYR A 566 -3.56 9.79 -41.26
N PHE A 567 -3.93 8.52 -41.06
CA PHE A 567 -3.87 7.50 -42.10
C PHE A 567 -4.97 7.66 -43.17
N VAL A 568 -6.09 8.31 -42.83
CA VAL A 568 -7.13 8.67 -43.80
C VAL A 568 -6.65 9.81 -44.71
N GLU A 569 -5.90 10.77 -44.15
CA GLU A 569 -5.36 11.92 -44.89
C GLU A 569 -4.06 11.59 -45.65
N HIS A 570 -3.32 10.58 -45.19
CA HIS A 570 -2.05 10.11 -45.74
C HIS A 570 -2.10 8.62 -46.12
N PRO A 571 -2.93 8.22 -47.12
CA PRO A 571 -3.02 6.82 -47.55
C PRO A 571 -1.68 6.27 -48.08
N GLU A 572 -0.79 7.13 -48.58
CA GLU A 572 0.58 6.76 -48.98
C GLU A 572 1.45 6.22 -47.83
N MET A 573 1.04 6.48 -46.58
CA MET A 573 1.74 5.99 -45.38
C MET A 573 1.22 4.63 -44.90
N ILE A 574 0.28 4.01 -45.62
CA ILE A 574 -0.24 2.66 -45.37
C ILE A 574 0.40 1.68 -46.36
N LEU A 575 1.26 0.79 -45.89
CA LEU A 575 2.05 -0.09 -46.75
C LEU A 575 1.30 -1.36 -47.22
N GLY A 576 -0.02 -1.28 -47.35
CA GLY A 576 -0.87 -2.40 -47.76
C GLY A 576 -2.32 -1.96 -47.95
N GLU A 577 -3.18 -2.91 -48.29
CA GLU A 577 -4.61 -2.69 -48.51
C GLU A 577 -5.39 -2.92 -47.22
N MET A 578 -6.14 -1.90 -46.76
CA MET A 578 -7.00 -2.02 -45.58
C MET A 578 -8.26 -2.84 -45.91
N LYS A 579 -8.47 -3.94 -45.18
CA LYS A 579 -9.63 -4.84 -45.35
C LYS A 579 -10.25 -5.21 -44.01
N MET A 580 -11.56 -5.41 -44.01
CA MET A 580 -12.25 -6.10 -42.92
C MET A 580 -12.11 -7.61 -43.09
N VAL A 581 -11.40 -8.26 -42.16
CA VAL A 581 -11.21 -9.72 -42.13
C VAL A 581 -11.91 -10.31 -40.90
N SER A 582 -12.34 -11.58 -40.98
CA SER A 582 -12.93 -12.27 -39.83
C SER A 582 -11.83 -12.73 -38.87
N GLY A 583 -11.63 -12.02 -37.77
CA GLY A 583 -10.70 -12.38 -36.70
C GLY A 583 -11.32 -13.33 -35.65
N ARG A 584 -10.50 -13.76 -34.67
CA ARG A 584 -10.91 -14.67 -33.58
C ARG A 584 -12.00 -14.10 -32.65
N PHE A 585 -12.20 -12.78 -32.66
CA PHE A 585 -13.16 -12.06 -31.81
C PHE A 585 -14.22 -11.28 -32.60
N GLY A 586 -14.29 -11.46 -33.92
CA GLY A 586 -15.21 -10.73 -34.80
C GLY A 586 -14.51 -10.10 -36.01
N PRO A 587 -15.23 -9.30 -36.82
CA PRO A 587 -14.65 -8.56 -37.94
C PRO A 587 -13.60 -7.55 -37.42
N GLU A 588 -12.41 -7.58 -38.01
CA GLU A 588 -11.27 -6.76 -37.63
C GLU A 588 -10.68 -6.07 -38.86
N ALA A 589 -10.40 -4.78 -38.75
CA ALA A 589 -9.72 -4.01 -39.79
C ALA A 589 -8.22 -4.36 -39.82
N THR A 590 -7.72 -4.82 -40.96
CA THR A 590 -6.36 -5.32 -41.12
C THR A 590 -5.70 -4.74 -42.36
N CYS A 591 -4.41 -4.40 -42.26
CA CYS A 591 -3.57 -4.01 -43.39
C CYS A 591 -2.98 -5.27 -44.04
N VAL A 592 -3.50 -5.66 -45.20
CA VAL A 592 -3.04 -6.83 -45.96
C VAL A 592 -1.93 -6.37 -46.91
N PRO A 593 -0.78 -7.08 -47.01
CA PRO A 593 0.30 -6.70 -47.92
C PRO A 593 -0.19 -6.65 -49.37
N TYR A 594 0.34 -5.70 -50.16
CA TYR A 594 0.12 -5.71 -51.61
C TYR A 594 0.79 -6.93 -52.23
N GLU A 595 0.09 -7.60 -53.14
CA GLU A 595 0.59 -8.82 -53.77
C GLU A 595 1.85 -8.52 -54.61
N GLY A 596 2.98 -9.12 -54.24
CA GLY A 596 4.26 -8.96 -54.95
C GLY A 596 5.05 -7.67 -54.65
N ALA A 597 4.60 -6.83 -53.71
CA ALA A 597 5.32 -5.61 -53.31
C ALA A 597 6.51 -5.91 -52.37
N ASP A 598 7.61 -5.19 -52.54
CA ASP A 598 8.78 -5.25 -51.67
C ASP A 598 8.64 -4.27 -50.49
N LEU A 599 8.69 -4.80 -49.26
CA LEU A 599 8.49 -4.01 -48.04
C LEU A 599 9.59 -2.96 -47.84
N ALA A 600 10.83 -3.21 -48.27
CA ALA A 600 11.94 -2.28 -48.08
C ALA A 600 11.84 -1.08 -49.05
N GLU A 601 11.37 -1.31 -50.27
CA GLU A 601 11.03 -0.24 -51.23
C GLU A 601 9.87 0.61 -50.70
N GLN A 602 8.79 -0.02 -50.23
CA GLN A 602 7.63 0.67 -49.66
C GLN A 602 7.99 1.51 -48.42
N LEU A 603 8.78 0.95 -47.50
CA LEU A 603 9.31 1.69 -46.34
C LEU A 603 10.18 2.86 -46.78
N SER A 604 11.02 2.67 -47.80
CA SER A 604 11.87 3.73 -48.32
C SER A 604 11.09 4.91 -48.90
N GLU A 605 9.98 4.64 -49.59
CA GLU A 605 9.07 5.65 -50.11
C GLU A 605 8.33 6.37 -48.98
N ALA A 606 7.74 5.65 -48.04
CA ALA A 606 7.04 6.25 -46.89
C ALA A 606 7.98 7.11 -46.02
N VAL A 607 9.23 6.68 -45.79
CA VAL A 607 10.24 7.47 -45.07
C VAL A 607 10.56 8.78 -45.80
N SER A 608 10.53 8.81 -47.14
CA SER A 608 10.81 10.03 -47.91
C SER A 608 9.75 11.13 -47.72
N ASN A 609 8.54 10.75 -47.30
CA ASN A 609 7.44 11.68 -46.99
C ASN A 609 7.51 12.25 -45.55
N ILE A 610 8.49 11.83 -44.74
CA ILE A 610 8.67 12.33 -43.37
C ILE A 610 9.55 13.58 -43.41
N HIS A 611 9.02 14.70 -42.95
CA HIS A 611 9.72 15.98 -42.94
C HIS A 611 9.91 16.49 -41.51
N GLY A 612 11.13 16.91 -41.20
CA GLY A 612 11.50 17.47 -39.90
C GLY A 612 13.00 17.77 -39.88
N GLU A 613 13.44 18.64 -38.97
CA GLU A 613 14.84 18.99 -38.79
C GLU A 613 15.20 18.83 -37.31
N LEU A 614 16.24 18.04 -37.04
CA LEU A 614 16.84 17.94 -35.72
C LEU A 614 17.80 19.13 -35.60
N THR A 615 17.33 20.20 -34.95
CA THR A 615 18.21 21.33 -34.62
C THR A 615 19.33 20.81 -33.73
N ALA A 616 20.57 20.93 -34.20
CA ALA A 616 21.73 20.75 -33.35
C ALA A 616 21.56 21.70 -32.15
N TYR A 617 21.65 21.15 -30.95
CA TYR A 617 21.63 21.96 -29.75
C TYR A 617 22.93 22.74 -29.72
N GLU A 618 22.90 23.97 -30.24
CA GLU A 618 23.90 24.97 -29.93
C GLU A 618 23.79 25.21 -28.42
N VAL A 619 24.79 24.73 -27.68
CA VAL A 619 25.06 25.27 -26.35
C VAL A 619 25.30 26.76 -26.61
N GLU A 620 24.33 27.61 -26.28
CA GLU A 620 24.50 29.06 -26.38
C GLU A 620 25.75 29.45 -25.59
N ASP A 621 26.79 29.85 -26.33
CA ASP A 621 27.96 30.57 -25.85
C ASP A 621 27.50 31.95 -25.31
N GLU A 622 26.76 31.99 -24.20
CA GLU A 622 26.62 33.20 -23.39
C GLU A 622 27.67 33.19 -22.28
N LEU A 623 28.81 33.78 -22.63
CA LEU A 623 29.93 34.19 -21.78
C LEU A 623 30.69 33.04 -21.12
N ALA A 624 31.91 32.86 -21.61
CA ALA A 624 32.99 32.14 -20.95
C ALA A 624 33.23 32.67 -19.53
N GLU A 625 32.47 32.18 -18.55
CA GLU A 625 33.07 31.54 -17.40
C GLU A 625 32.94 30.05 -17.64
N GLU A 626 34.08 29.35 -17.73
CA GLU A 626 34.14 27.90 -17.85
C GLU A 626 33.07 27.27 -16.95
N ASP A 627 32.10 26.52 -17.51
CA ASP A 627 31.22 25.65 -16.73
C ASP A 627 32.08 24.54 -16.12
N ASN A 628 32.77 24.91 -15.04
CA ASN A 628 33.65 24.08 -14.25
C ASN A 628 32.83 23.18 -13.31
N SER A 629 31.50 23.10 -13.49
CA SER A 629 30.66 22.21 -12.70
C SER A 629 30.82 20.76 -13.16
N ILE A 630 31.16 19.90 -12.21
CA ILE A 630 31.46 18.48 -12.45
C ILE A 630 30.24 17.60 -12.16
N PRO A 631 30.14 16.40 -12.75
CA PRO A 631 29.12 15.42 -12.37
C PRO A 631 29.13 15.19 -10.86
N ALA A 632 27.94 15.20 -10.24
CA ALA A 632 27.85 15.08 -8.80
C ALA A 632 28.38 13.74 -8.30
N ASP A 633 29.31 13.78 -7.34
CA ASP A 633 29.79 12.59 -6.65
C ASP A 633 28.60 11.95 -5.87
N PRO A 634 28.26 10.67 -6.14
CA PRO A 634 27.16 9.99 -5.47
C PRO A 634 27.27 9.99 -3.95
N THR A 635 28.49 10.03 -3.41
CA THR A 635 28.76 9.96 -1.97
C THR A 635 28.40 11.24 -1.22
N VAL A 636 28.24 12.40 -1.89
CA VAL A 636 28.24 13.68 -1.16
C VAL A 636 26.92 14.26 -0.68
N ARG A 637 25.75 13.60 -0.67
CA ARG A 637 24.43 14.21 -0.31
C ARG A 637 24.06 15.51 -1.07
N ASN A 638 22.79 15.59 -1.47
CA ASN A 638 22.28 16.80 -2.12
C ASN A 638 22.31 18.01 -1.17
N PHE A 639 22.49 19.22 -1.69
CA PHE A 639 22.57 20.48 -0.92
C PHE A 639 23.67 20.46 0.14
N SER A 640 24.88 20.04 -0.23
CA SER A 640 26.02 19.96 0.68
C SER A 640 27.28 20.45 -0.01
N TYR A 641 28.20 21.07 0.76
CA TYR A 641 29.51 21.44 0.26
C TYR A 641 30.48 20.26 0.29
N THR A 642 31.36 20.16 -0.69
CA THR A 642 32.47 19.20 -0.72
C THR A 642 33.74 19.85 -1.25
N VAL A 643 34.89 19.23 -1.02
CA VAL A 643 36.19 19.67 -1.54
C VAL A 643 36.71 18.62 -2.49
N LEU A 644 37.00 19.01 -3.73
CA LEU A 644 37.60 18.13 -4.75
C LEU A 644 38.74 18.89 -5.44
N ASP A 645 39.93 18.29 -5.49
CA ASP A 645 41.17 18.91 -6.00
C ASP A 645 41.44 20.32 -5.42
N ASP A 646 41.24 20.46 -4.11
CA ASP A 646 41.38 21.71 -3.35
C ASP A 646 40.42 22.85 -3.77
N LYS A 647 39.41 22.57 -4.60
CA LYS A 647 38.31 23.50 -4.91
C LYS A 647 37.04 23.11 -4.16
N ILE A 648 36.24 24.11 -3.78
CA ILE A 648 34.95 23.89 -3.12
C ILE A 648 33.89 23.70 -4.19
N TYR A 649 33.07 22.67 -4.03
CA TYR A 649 31.88 22.46 -4.83
C TYR A 649 30.64 22.42 -3.94
N PHE A 650 29.53 22.92 -4.46
CA PHE A 650 28.21 22.76 -3.85
C PHE A 650 27.37 21.86 -4.74
N ARG A 651 26.82 20.80 -4.15
CA ARG A 651 25.98 19.86 -4.89
C ARG A 651 24.54 20.36 -4.96
N GLU A 652 24.07 20.55 -6.18
CA GLU A 652 22.65 20.72 -6.48
C GLU A 652 22.22 19.67 -7.51
N ASN A 653 21.40 18.73 -7.04
CA ASN A 653 20.89 17.60 -7.80
C ASN A 653 22.03 16.74 -8.39
N SER A 654 22.17 16.77 -9.72
CA SER A 654 23.10 15.95 -10.50
C SER A 654 24.40 16.67 -10.87
N ARG A 655 24.56 17.94 -10.46
CA ARG A 655 25.77 18.74 -10.72
C ARG A 655 26.38 19.24 -9.42
N MET A 656 27.70 19.31 -9.40
CA MET A 656 28.47 19.96 -8.35
C MET A 656 29.05 21.24 -8.96
N ALA A 657 28.48 22.38 -8.58
CA ALA A 657 28.92 23.68 -9.07
C ALA A 657 30.11 24.17 -8.23
N PRO A 658 31.19 24.68 -8.85
CA PRO A 658 32.28 25.30 -8.11
C PRO A 658 31.74 26.51 -7.34
N VAL A 659 32.19 26.68 -6.11
CA VAL A 659 31.78 27.78 -5.23
C VAL A 659 32.90 28.80 -5.18
N GLU A 660 32.72 29.91 -5.88
CA GLU A 660 33.63 31.04 -5.81
C GLU A 660 33.24 31.98 -4.67
N VAL A 661 34.09 32.03 -3.65
CA VAL A 661 33.90 32.89 -2.47
C VAL A 661 35.23 33.54 -2.11
N SER A 662 35.18 34.63 -1.34
CA SER A 662 36.41 35.26 -0.82
C SER A 662 37.31 34.24 -0.11
N ALA A 663 38.63 34.41 -0.16
CA ALA A 663 39.59 33.51 0.50
C ALA A 663 39.28 33.28 1.99
N THR A 664 38.73 34.28 2.68
CA THR A 664 38.29 34.13 4.08
C THR A 664 37.06 33.24 4.22
N ALA A 665 36.08 33.34 3.32
CA ALA A 665 34.89 32.49 3.30
C ALA A 665 35.21 31.06 2.83
N GLU A 666 36.09 30.91 1.85
CA GLU A 666 36.57 29.60 1.37
C GLU A 666 37.18 28.78 2.51
N ASN A 667 38.08 29.39 3.28
CA ASN A 667 38.70 28.72 4.42
C ASN A 667 37.70 28.42 5.56
N ARG A 668 36.67 29.25 5.75
CA ARG A 668 35.57 28.96 6.70
C ARG A 668 34.79 27.71 6.26
N ILE A 669 34.42 27.63 5.00
CA ILE A 669 33.69 26.49 4.44
C ILE A 669 34.54 25.21 4.53
N LYS A 670 35.80 25.24 4.09
CA LYS A 670 36.74 24.10 4.22
C LYS A 670 36.89 23.64 5.67
N GLY A 671 36.96 24.58 6.63
CA GLY A 671 37.02 24.28 8.05
C GLY A 671 35.77 23.57 8.58
N MET A 672 34.58 24.07 8.22
CA MET A 672 33.30 23.47 8.63
C MET A 672 33.03 22.11 7.98
N ILE A 673 33.45 21.89 6.72
CA ILE A 673 33.42 20.57 6.06
C ILE A 673 34.22 19.55 6.87
N ARG A 674 35.44 19.89 7.30
CA ARG A 674 36.28 18.97 8.08
C ARG A 674 35.64 18.62 9.43
N ILE A 675 35.04 19.58 10.12
CA ILE A 675 34.33 19.34 11.38
C ILE A 675 33.11 18.44 11.12
N ARG A 676 32.31 18.75 10.09
CA ARG A 676 31.12 17.97 9.70
C ARG A 676 31.47 16.51 9.46
N ASP A 677 32.51 16.27 8.67
CA ASP A 677 32.89 14.92 8.26
C ASP A 677 33.43 14.13 9.46
N SER A 678 34.16 14.79 10.37
CA SER A 678 34.61 14.20 11.64
C SER A 678 33.45 13.88 12.58
N VAL A 679 32.45 14.76 12.72
CA VAL A 679 31.24 14.49 13.51
C VAL A 679 30.45 13.32 12.93
N ARG A 680 30.26 13.28 11.61
CA ARG A 680 29.58 12.16 10.94
C ARG A 680 30.33 10.85 11.16
N LYS A 681 31.66 10.86 11.06
CA LYS A 681 32.48 9.68 11.34
C LYS A 681 32.36 9.24 12.80
N LEU A 682 32.38 10.18 13.73
CA LEU A 682 32.26 9.89 15.15
C LEU A 682 30.88 9.30 15.51
N ILE A 683 29.81 9.77 14.86
CA ILE A 683 28.47 9.18 15.00
C ILE A 683 28.45 7.74 14.45
N GLU A 684 29.06 7.50 13.29
CA GLU A 684 29.20 6.14 12.72
C GLU A 684 29.96 5.22 13.69
N LEU A 685 31.13 5.63 14.19
CA LEU A 685 31.94 4.85 15.15
C LEU A 685 31.19 4.52 16.44
N GLN A 686 30.43 5.47 16.99
CA GLN A 686 29.67 5.24 18.22
C GLN A 686 28.45 4.32 18.02
N THR A 687 27.85 4.36 16.82
CA THR A 687 26.67 3.56 16.46
C THR A 687 27.04 2.12 16.15
N GLU A 688 28.17 1.90 15.47
CA GLU A 688 28.62 0.58 15.01
C GLU A 688 29.53 -0.16 16.01
N ASP A 689 29.49 0.22 17.30
CA ASP A 689 30.26 -0.38 18.41
C ASP A 689 31.76 -0.57 18.18
N TYR A 690 32.41 0.40 17.53
CA TYR A 690 33.86 0.42 17.39
C TYR A 690 34.57 0.50 18.76
N PRO A 691 35.84 0.02 18.87
CA PRO A 691 36.61 0.10 20.10
C PRO A 691 36.70 1.54 20.65
N ASP A 692 36.62 1.68 21.98
CA ASP A 692 36.69 2.99 22.65
C ASP A 692 37.96 3.79 22.28
N SER A 693 39.04 3.11 21.89
CA SER A 693 40.28 3.75 21.40
C SER A 693 40.08 4.50 20.07
N GLU A 694 39.28 3.97 19.15
CA GLU A 694 39.00 4.62 17.85
C GLU A 694 38.02 5.78 18.02
N ILE A 695 37.01 5.61 18.87
CA ILE A 695 36.07 6.68 19.23
C ILE A 695 36.86 7.84 19.87
N LYS A 696 37.77 7.53 20.80
CA LYS A 696 38.59 8.55 21.47
C LYS A 696 39.53 9.26 20.49
N ALA A 697 40.14 8.54 19.55
CA ALA A 697 41.00 9.14 18.52
C ALA A 697 40.21 10.12 17.63
N GLU A 698 38.99 9.77 17.22
CA GLU A 698 38.14 10.66 16.42
C GLU A 698 37.57 11.82 17.26
N GLN A 699 37.32 11.64 18.56
CA GLN A 699 36.98 12.73 19.49
C GLN A 699 38.14 13.73 19.66
N GLU A 700 39.37 13.25 19.79
CA GLU A 700 40.57 14.09 19.86
C GLU A 700 40.76 14.86 18.55
N ARG A 701 40.52 14.21 17.41
CA ARG A 701 40.53 14.85 16.08
C ARG A 701 39.44 15.92 15.96
N LEU A 702 38.21 15.61 16.36
CA LEU A 702 37.09 16.56 16.35
C LEU A 702 37.39 17.78 17.24
N ASN A 703 37.96 17.56 18.44
CA ASN A 703 38.41 18.64 19.32
C ASN A 703 39.45 19.52 18.65
N ALA A 704 40.50 18.93 18.07
CA ALA A 704 41.57 19.67 17.40
C ALA A 704 41.05 20.49 16.21
N LEU A 705 40.16 19.91 15.40
CA LEU A 705 39.53 20.60 14.26
C LEU A 705 38.65 21.77 14.73
N TYR A 706 37.81 21.54 15.74
CA TYR A 706 36.95 22.57 16.31
C TYR A 706 37.75 23.70 16.95
N ASP A 707 38.76 23.41 17.78
CA ASP A 707 39.55 24.43 18.48
C ASP A 707 40.37 25.28 17.52
N THR A 708 40.93 24.66 16.48
CA THR A 708 41.66 25.36 15.42
C THR A 708 40.72 26.29 14.65
N PHE A 709 39.54 25.79 14.27
CA PHE A 709 38.53 26.56 13.55
C PHE A 709 38.02 27.74 14.39
N SER A 710 37.62 27.48 15.64
CA SER A 710 37.04 28.47 16.54
C SER A 710 38.01 29.60 16.87
N LYS A 711 39.31 29.27 17.09
CA LYS A 711 40.36 30.26 17.32
C LYS A 711 40.58 31.20 16.13
N GLN A 712 40.42 30.69 14.91
CA GLN A 712 40.71 31.43 13.68
C GLN A 712 39.49 32.19 13.12
N TYR A 713 38.28 31.62 13.25
CA TYR A 713 37.07 32.11 12.59
C TYR A 713 35.91 32.44 13.54
N GLY A 714 36.08 32.22 14.85
CA GLY A 714 35.03 32.36 15.86
C GLY A 714 34.10 31.13 15.91
N LEU A 715 33.07 31.23 16.75
CA LEU A 715 32.07 30.17 16.95
C LEU A 715 31.39 29.75 15.64
N ILE A 716 31.05 28.47 15.48
CA ILE A 716 30.28 27.92 14.36
C ILE A 716 28.96 28.70 14.21
N ASN A 717 28.30 29.02 15.31
CA ASN A 717 27.07 29.81 15.33
C ASN A 717 27.28 31.33 15.18
N SER A 718 28.50 31.81 14.85
CA SER A 718 28.72 33.24 14.59
C SER A 718 28.12 33.65 13.24
N ARG A 719 27.63 34.89 13.14
CA ARG A 719 26.95 35.42 11.93
C ARG A 719 27.74 35.21 10.63
N ALA A 720 29.07 35.35 10.68
CA ALA A 720 29.95 35.17 9.53
C ALA A 720 30.07 33.69 9.09
N ASN A 721 30.03 32.74 10.02
CA ASN A 721 30.06 31.31 9.73
C ASN A 721 28.71 30.79 9.24
N ILE A 722 27.60 31.23 9.86
CA ILE A 722 26.24 30.95 9.38
C ILE A 722 26.09 31.42 7.93
N SER A 723 26.50 32.66 7.64
CA SER A 723 26.41 33.19 6.28
C SER A 723 27.23 32.41 5.25
N ALA A 724 28.31 31.74 5.67
CA ALA A 724 29.19 30.99 4.78
C ALA A 724 28.74 29.53 4.55
N PHE A 725 27.98 28.93 5.48
CA PHE A 725 27.72 27.48 5.46
C PHE A 725 26.25 27.08 5.71
N SER A 726 25.35 28.04 5.90
CA SER A 726 23.92 27.79 6.18
C SER A 726 23.19 27.01 5.09
N GLN A 727 23.70 26.99 3.86
CA GLN A 727 23.14 26.21 2.76
C GLN A 727 23.47 24.70 2.86
N ASP A 728 24.38 24.28 3.74
CA ASP A 728 24.72 22.86 3.92
C ASP A 728 23.64 22.12 4.72
N SER A 729 23.18 20.97 4.19
CA SER A 729 22.19 20.11 4.85
C SER A 729 22.56 19.68 6.28
N SER A 730 23.84 19.69 6.66
CA SER A 730 24.32 19.34 8.00
C SER A 730 24.64 20.53 8.89
N PHE A 731 24.29 21.74 8.51
CA PHE A 731 24.54 22.92 9.35
C PHE A 731 23.90 22.81 10.75
N SER A 732 22.68 22.28 10.89
CA SER A 732 22.02 22.08 12.19
C SER A 732 22.79 21.13 13.11
N LEU A 733 23.44 20.10 12.55
CA LEU A 733 24.27 19.16 13.29
C LEU A 733 25.53 19.83 13.83
N LEU A 734 26.19 20.65 13.01
CA LEU A 734 27.35 21.45 13.42
C LEU A 734 26.97 22.49 14.47
N SER A 735 25.79 23.10 14.35
CA SER A 735 25.29 24.11 15.29
C SER A 735 25.11 23.54 16.70
N ALA A 736 24.70 22.28 16.81
CA ALA A 736 24.50 21.56 18.07
C ALA A 736 25.81 21.20 18.81
N LEU A 737 26.98 21.41 18.19
CA LEU A 737 28.28 21.19 18.84
C LEU A 737 28.59 22.25 19.92
N GLU A 738 27.91 23.39 19.87
CA GLU A 738 28.11 24.53 20.76
C GLU A 738 26.88 24.70 21.65
N VAL A 739 27.09 24.62 22.98
CA VAL A 739 26.06 25.02 23.94
C VAL A 739 26.28 26.50 24.25
N LEU A 740 25.34 27.35 23.81
CA LEU A 740 25.41 28.80 23.96
C LEU A 740 24.54 29.26 25.13
N GLY A 741 25.02 30.24 25.90
CA GLY A 741 24.23 30.91 26.93
C GLY A 741 23.28 31.98 26.36
N ASP A 742 22.49 32.60 27.22
CA ASP A 742 21.42 33.54 26.85
C ASP A 742 21.87 34.77 26.02
N GLU A 743 23.15 35.17 26.10
CA GLU A 743 23.72 36.30 25.32
C GLU A 743 24.54 35.84 24.09
N GLY A 744 24.50 34.54 23.73
CA GLY A 744 25.16 33.99 22.55
C GLY A 744 26.66 33.66 22.72
N GLN A 745 27.17 33.68 23.95
CA GLN A 745 28.51 33.23 24.31
C GLN A 745 28.56 31.70 24.46
N LEU A 746 29.70 31.09 24.11
CA LEU A 746 29.92 29.66 24.31
C LEU A 746 29.98 29.34 25.81
N GLU A 747 29.01 28.58 26.30
CA GLU A 747 29.00 28.08 27.68
C GLU A 747 29.88 26.84 27.80
N ARG A 748 29.72 25.87 26.89
CA ARG A 748 30.54 24.66 26.81
C ARG A 748 30.42 23.97 25.45
N LYS A 749 31.35 23.08 25.14
CA LYS A 749 31.22 22.15 24.00
C LYS A 749 30.20 21.03 24.33
N ALA A 750 29.60 20.47 23.30
CA ALA A 750 28.69 19.32 23.43
C ALA A 750 29.38 18.07 24.00
N ASP A 751 28.60 17.17 24.59
CA ASP A 751 29.11 15.95 25.24
C ASP A 751 29.83 14.99 24.28
N ILE A 752 29.48 15.03 22.98
CA ILE A 752 30.06 14.19 21.92
C ILE A 752 31.59 14.37 21.78
N PHE A 753 32.13 15.51 22.21
CA PHE A 753 33.56 15.80 22.22
C PHE A 753 34.36 15.00 23.27
N TYR A 754 33.70 14.44 24.30
CA TYR A 754 34.41 13.92 25.48
C TYR A 754 34.00 12.51 25.88
N LYS A 755 32.78 12.08 25.54
CA LYS A 755 32.25 10.78 25.94
C LYS A 755 31.35 10.20 24.87
N ARG A 756 31.23 8.88 24.91
CA ARG A 756 30.28 8.13 24.08
C ARG A 756 28.86 8.57 24.45
N THR A 757 28.15 9.12 23.48
CA THR A 757 26.77 9.60 23.62
C THR A 757 25.75 8.58 23.12
N ILE A 758 26.19 7.51 22.45
CA ILE A 758 25.35 6.43 21.90
C ILE A 758 25.97 5.07 22.32
N LYS A 759 25.25 4.23 23.09
CA LYS A 759 25.68 2.87 23.49
C LYS A 759 24.85 1.79 22.78
N PRO A 760 25.41 0.61 22.46
CA PRO A 760 24.68 -0.50 21.86
C PRO A 760 23.96 -1.34 22.92
N HIS A 761 22.96 -2.11 22.49
CA HIS A 761 22.23 -3.06 23.33
C HIS A 761 23.06 -4.33 23.58
N THR A 762 23.23 -4.74 24.84
CA THR A 762 23.89 -6.00 25.23
C THR A 762 22.87 -6.98 25.82
N PRO A 763 22.62 -8.16 25.20
CA PRO A 763 21.64 -9.13 25.70
C PRO A 763 22.10 -9.78 27.01
N VAL A 764 21.15 -10.04 27.93
CA VAL A 764 21.41 -10.74 29.20
C VAL A 764 21.55 -12.24 28.96
N THR A 765 22.62 -12.85 29.48
CA THR A 765 22.94 -14.27 29.22
C THR A 765 22.72 -15.21 30.42
N SER A 766 22.49 -14.70 31.64
CA SER A 766 22.20 -15.51 32.84
C SER A 766 21.56 -14.70 33.97
N VAL A 767 20.69 -15.32 34.78
CA VAL A 767 20.06 -14.74 35.99
C VAL A 767 19.89 -15.78 37.11
N ASP A 768 19.77 -15.36 38.38
CA ASP A 768 19.80 -16.27 39.54
C ASP A 768 18.41 -16.73 40.00
N THR A 769 17.36 -15.94 39.71
CA THR A 769 15.99 -16.21 40.20
C THR A 769 14.96 -16.35 39.08
N ALA A 770 13.88 -17.11 39.34
CA ALA A 770 12.77 -17.25 38.39
C ALA A 770 12.07 -15.91 38.10
N SER A 771 12.02 -15.00 39.09
CA SER A 771 11.47 -13.65 38.93
C SER A 771 12.33 -12.76 38.01
N GLU A 772 13.65 -12.83 38.12
CA GLU A 772 14.57 -12.13 37.20
C GLU A 772 14.49 -12.71 35.79
N ALA A 773 14.41 -14.04 35.67
CA ALA A 773 14.21 -14.71 34.39
C ALA A 773 12.90 -14.30 33.73
N LEU A 774 11.83 -14.19 34.52
CA LEU A 774 10.54 -13.73 34.05
C LEU A 774 10.64 -12.28 33.56
N ALA A 775 11.31 -11.41 34.31
CA ALA A 775 11.54 -10.02 33.91
C ALA A 775 12.32 -9.90 32.58
N VAL A 776 13.39 -10.69 32.42
CA VAL A 776 14.19 -10.71 31.19
C VAL A 776 13.37 -11.29 30.03
N SER A 777 12.61 -12.36 30.27
CA SER A 777 11.72 -12.97 29.27
C SER A 777 10.63 -12.01 28.81
N MET A 778 10.01 -11.28 29.73
CA MET A 778 9.04 -10.23 29.40
C MET A 778 9.67 -9.03 28.67
N GLY A 779 10.92 -8.67 28.98
CA GLY A 779 11.65 -7.59 28.30
C GLY A 779 12.10 -7.94 26.88
N GLU A 780 12.63 -9.15 26.68
CA GLU A 780 13.24 -9.59 25.42
C GLU A 780 12.25 -10.31 24.49
N LYS A 781 11.26 -11.03 25.04
CA LYS A 781 10.31 -11.87 24.29
C LYS A 781 8.85 -11.40 24.41
N ALA A 782 8.56 -10.41 25.25
CA ALA A 782 7.22 -9.88 25.50
C ALA A 782 6.17 -10.94 25.91
N ARG A 783 6.62 -12.07 26.47
CA ARG A 783 5.76 -13.20 26.91
C ARG A 783 6.47 -14.03 27.97
N VAL A 784 5.72 -14.88 28.68
CA VAL A 784 6.29 -15.92 29.55
C VAL A 784 6.86 -17.04 28.67
N ASP A 785 8.14 -16.91 28.30
CA ASP A 785 8.87 -17.90 27.51
C ASP A 785 9.65 -18.84 28.45
N MET A 786 9.06 -20.00 28.76
CA MET A 786 9.62 -20.95 29.73
C MET A 786 10.96 -21.53 29.27
N ASP A 787 11.13 -21.83 27.98
CA ASP A 787 12.38 -22.37 27.45
C ASP A 787 13.52 -21.36 27.65
N TYR A 788 13.27 -20.10 27.32
CA TYR A 788 14.23 -19.01 27.53
C TYR A 788 14.53 -18.78 29.03
N MET A 789 13.54 -18.90 29.90
CA MET A 789 13.74 -18.74 31.35
C MET A 789 14.53 -19.91 31.97
N CYS A 790 14.32 -21.13 31.48
CA CYS A 790 15.12 -22.32 31.84
C CYS A 790 16.57 -22.14 31.40
N GLU A 791 16.82 -21.63 30.19
CA GLU A 791 18.18 -21.35 29.70
C GLU A 791 18.90 -20.29 30.57
N LEU A 792 18.21 -19.23 30.96
CA LEU A 792 18.79 -18.15 31.76
C LEU A 792 19.12 -18.55 33.21
N THR A 793 18.31 -19.44 33.81
CA THR A 793 18.44 -19.80 35.24
C THR A 793 19.07 -21.17 35.50
N GLY A 794 19.04 -22.06 34.51
CA GLY A 794 19.36 -23.47 34.67
C GLY A 794 18.36 -24.28 35.51
N LYS A 795 17.21 -23.70 35.89
CA LYS A 795 16.13 -24.41 36.61
C LYS A 795 15.20 -25.15 35.64
N THR A 796 14.45 -26.13 36.15
CA THR A 796 13.40 -26.82 35.40
C THR A 796 12.11 -26.00 35.30
N GLU A 797 11.27 -26.30 34.30
CA GLU A 797 9.98 -25.64 34.08
C GLU A 797 9.06 -25.78 35.31
N GLU A 798 9.07 -26.94 35.97
CA GLU A 798 8.28 -27.19 37.18
C GLU A 798 8.75 -26.36 38.37
N GLU A 799 10.07 -26.20 38.56
CA GLU A 799 10.65 -25.37 39.62
C GLU A 799 10.33 -23.89 39.39
N ILE A 800 10.45 -23.42 38.14
CA ILE A 800 10.12 -22.04 37.77
C ILE A 800 8.62 -21.76 37.98
N PHE A 801 7.73 -22.68 37.59
CA PHE A 801 6.30 -22.52 37.81
C PHE A 801 5.93 -22.54 39.30
N ALA A 802 6.57 -23.40 40.09
CA ALA A 802 6.37 -23.43 41.54
C ALA A 802 6.83 -22.14 42.21
N ASP A 803 8.00 -21.61 41.82
CA ASP A 803 8.54 -20.33 42.32
C ASP A 803 7.65 -19.13 41.95
N LEU A 804 6.95 -19.19 40.82
CA LEU A 804 6.12 -18.11 40.27
C LEU A 804 4.61 -18.32 40.50
N LYS A 805 4.21 -19.24 41.38
CA LYS A 805 2.79 -19.57 41.62
C LYS A 805 2.01 -18.34 42.09
N GLY A 806 0.99 -17.96 41.32
CA GLY A 806 0.15 -16.78 41.58
C GLY A 806 0.62 -15.50 40.88
N VAL A 807 1.85 -15.47 40.36
CA VAL A 807 2.33 -14.45 39.41
C VAL A 807 2.01 -14.87 37.98
N ILE A 808 2.16 -16.17 37.70
CA ILE A 808 1.70 -16.82 36.47
C ILE A 808 0.66 -17.90 36.79
N PHE A 809 -0.25 -18.13 35.85
CA PHE A 809 -1.32 -19.13 35.94
C PHE A 809 -1.22 -20.10 34.77
N LEU A 810 -1.44 -21.39 35.05
CA LEU A 810 -1.56 -22.40 34.01
C LEU A 810 -2.89 -22.20 33.28
N ASN A 811 -2.85 -22.08 31.96
CA ASN A 811 -4.04 -21.87 31.16
C ASN A 811 -4.82 -23.19 30.97
N PRO A 812 -6.06 -23.32 31.48
CA PRO A 812 -6.84 -24.55 31.34
C PRO A 812 -7.18 -24.94 29.88
N MET A 813 -7.07 -23.98 28.95
CA MET A 813 -7.33 -24.16 27.52
C MET A 813 -6.06 -24.46 26.70
N HIS A 814 -4.90 -24.52 27.36
CA HIS A 814 -3.66 -24.93 26.72
C HIS A 814 -3.74 -26.41 26.29
N GLY A 815 -3.46 -26.69 25.02
CA GLY A 815 -3.53 -28.05 24.46
C GLY A 815 -4.94 -28.59 24.18
N TYR A 816 -6.01 -27.81 24.45
CA TYR A 816 -7.39 -28.22 24.14
C TYR A 816 -7.80 -27.71 22.75
N GLY A 817 -8.00 -28.62 21.80
CA GLY A 817 -8.23 -28.28 20.38
C GLY A 817 -6.98 -27.73 19.68
N ASN A 818 -7.13 -27.17 18.47
CA ASN A 818 -6.04 -26.47 17.75
C ASN A 818 -5.73 -25.08 18.39
N SER A 819 -5.61 -25.02 19.71
CA SER A 819 -5.39 -23.79 20.49
C SER A 819 -3.91 -23.41 20.49
N THR A 820 -3.59 -22.21 20.00
CA THR A 820 -2.26 -21.57 20.06
C THR A 820 -2.08 -20.72 21.32
N GLN A 821 -2.94 -20.89 22.33
CA GLN A 821 -2.85 -20.10 23.56
C GLN A 821 -1.63 -20.53 24.37
N ALA A 822 -0.97 -19.57 25.00
CA ALA A 822 0.20 -19.84 25.83
C ALA A 822 -0.15 -20.77 27.01
N LYS A 823 0.78 -21.66 27.35
CA LYS A 823 0.68 -22.59 28.49
C LYS A 823 0.58 -21.86 29.81
N TYR A 824 1.41 -20.84 29.99
CA TYR A 824 1.42 -19.97 31.15
C TYR A 824 1.05 -18.57 30.74
N LEU A 825 0.19 -17.95 31.54
CA LEU A 825 -0.23 -16.57 31.37
C LEU A 825 0.12 -15.79 32.63
N MET A 826 0.53 -14.54 32.46
CA MET A 826 0.68 -13.63 33.60
C MET A 826 -0.66 -13.40 34.29
N ALA A 827 -0.64 -13.13 35.59
CA ALA A 827 -1.83 -12.90 36.41
C ALA A 827 -2.73 -11.81 35.85
N ASP A 828 -2.15 -10.73 35.36
CA ASP A 828 -2.87 -9.61 34.75
C ASP A 828 -3.65 -10.02 33.49
N GLU A 829 -3.09 -10.87 32.65
CA GLU A 829 -3.76 -11.40 31.46
C GLU A 829 -4.80 -12.48 31.81
N TYR A 830 -4.45 -13.41 32.70
CA TYR A 830 -5.32 -14.51 33.06
C TYR A 830 -6.58 -14.02 33.79
N LEU A 831 -6.45 -13.06 34.71
CA LEU A 831 -7.54 -12.54 35.54
C LEU A 831 -8.33 -11.40 34.89
N SER A 832 -8.23 -11.24 33.57
CA SER A 832 -8.89 -10.19 32.79
C SER A 832 -9.70 -10.77 31.63
N GLY A 833 -10.51 -9.97 30.94
CA GLY A 833 -11.42 -10.44 29.89
C GLY A 833 -12.65 -11.15 30.47
N ASN A 834 -13.15 -12.21 29.81
CA ASN A 834 -14.36 -12.92 30.24
C ASN A 834 -14.10 -13.82 31.47
N VAL A 835 -14.05 -13.22 32.66
CA VAL A 835 -13.69 -13.90 33.91
C VAL A 835 -14.75 -14.90 34.38
N ARG A 836 -16.02 -14.75 33.96
CA ARG A 836 -17.08 -15.72 34.26
C ARG A 836 -16.89 -17.02 33.50
N GLU A 837 -16.61 -16.93 32.20
CA GLU A 837 -16.32 -18.10 31.37
C GLU A 837 -15.04 -18.80 31.81
N LYS A 838 -13.99 -18.03 32.09
CA LYS A 838 -12.74 -18.55 32.66
C LYS A 838 -12.96 -19.27 33.99
N LEU A 839 -13.82 -18.74 34.88
CA LEU A 839 -14.14 -19.40 36.16
C LEU A 839 -14.85 -20.73 35.96
N VAL A 840 -15.79 -20.81 35.00
CA VAL A 840 -16.46 -22.07 34.66
C VAL A 840 -15.46 -23.11 34.16
N LEU A 841 -14.52 -22.71 33.31
CA LEU A 841 -13.47 -23.59 32.81
C LEU A 841 -12.50 -24.01 33.93
N ALA A 842 -12.03 -23.07 34.74
CA ALA A 842 -11.13 -23.34 35.85
C ALA A 842 -11.73 -24.32 36.88
N ARG A 843 -13.03 -24.19 37.20
CA ARG A 843 -13.73 -25.13 38.09
C ARG A 843 -13.77 -26.54 37.52
N LYS A 844 -14.12 -26.69 36.23
CA LYS A 844 -14.09 -28.00 35.55
C LYS A 844 -12.69 -28.61 35.51
N SER A 845 -11.66 -27.80 35.30
CA SER A 845 -10.28 -28.29 35.30
C SER A 845 -9.78 -28.64 36.71
N ALA A 846 -10.20 -27.91 37.74
CA ALA A 846 -9.89 -28.22 39.13
C ALA A 846 -10.57 -29.52 39.64
N GLU A 847 -11.71 -29.90 39.07
CA GLU A 847 -12.33 -31.22 39.34
C GLU A 847 -11.45 -32.39 38.86
N LEU A 848 -10.65 -32.18 37.80
CA LEU A 848 -9.78 -33.21 37.21
C LEU A 848 -8.34 -33.13 37.72
N TYR A 849 -7.81 -31.91 37.90
CA TYR A 849 -6.42 -31.62 38.27
C TYR A 849 -6.38 -30.54 39.37
N PRO A 850 -6.73 -30.91 40.62
CA PRO A 850 -6.87 -29.94 41.71
C PRO A 850 -5.56 -29.24 42.11
N GLU A 851 -4.42 -29.93 42.06
CA GLU A 851 -3.10 -29.36 42.43
C GLU A 851 -2.69 -28.18 41.53
N ASP A 852 -3.12 -28.21 40.27
CA ASP A 852 -2.76 -27.22 39.25
C ASP A 852 -3.76 -26.05 39.19
N TYR A 853 -5.06 -26.32 39.29
CA TYR A 853 -6.10 -25.32 38.97
C TYR A 853 -6.88 -24.78 40.17
N THR A 854 -6.70 -25.28 41.40
CA THR A 854 -7.38 -24.71 42.58
C THR A 854 -7.05 -23.23 42.74
N VAL A 855 -5.78 -22.85 42.52
CA VAL A 855 -5.32 -21.45 42.58
C VAL A 855 -6.00 -20.58 41.52
N ASN A 856 -6.27 -21.13 40.33
CA ASN A 856 -6.99 -20.43 39.26
C ASN A 856 -8.43 -20.12 39.66
N VAL A 857 -9.12 -21.08 40.30
CA VAL A 857 -10.50 -20.91 40.78
C VAL A 857 -10.57 -19.82 41.83
N GLU A 858 -9.74 -19.91 42.86
CA GLU A 858 -9.71 -18.91 43.95
C GLU A 858 -9.43 -17.50 43.44
N ALA A 859 -8.47 -17.36 42.50
CA ALA A 859 -8.13 -16.07 41.91
C ALA A 859 -9.28 -15.51 41.06
N LEU A 860 -9.92 -16.35 40.24
CA LEU A 860 -11.05 -15.93 39.40
C LEU A 860 -12.30 -15.59 40.20
N GLU A 861 -12.57 -16.26 41.32
CA GLU A 861 -13.71 -15.93 42.20
C GLU A 861 -13.59 -14.54 42.82
N ARG A 862 -12.38 -14.11 43.17
CA ARG A 862 -12.12 -12.79 43.76
C ARG A 862 -12.32 -11.63 42.78
N VAL A 863 -12.21 -11.88 41.48
CA VAL A 863 -12.24 -10.83 40.44
C VAL A 863 -13.55 -10.77 39.66
N GLN A 864 -14.61 -11.45 40.12
CA GLN A 864 -15.90 -11.45 39.43
C GLN A 864 -16.59 -10.06 39.47
N PRO A 865 -17.12 -9.55 38.33
CA PRO A 865 -17.92 -8.32 38.32
C PRO A 865 -19.18 -8.46 39.16
N LYS A 866 -19.55 -7.39 39.87
CA LYS A 866 -20.78 -7.32 40.65
C LYS A 866 -22.01 -7.38 39.73
N ASP A 867 -22.97 -8.25 40.06
CA ASP A 867 -24.20 -8.42 39.27
C ASP A 867 -25.03 -7.12 39.16
N LEU A 868 -25.49 -6.83 37.94
CA LEU A 868 -26.47 -5.81 37.62
C LEU A 868 -27.89 -6.26 38.00
N THR A 869 -28.66 -5.32 38.54
CA THR A 869 -30.06 -5.52 38.95
C THR A 869 -31.04 -5.20 37.82
N ALA A 870 -32.32 -5.56 37.97
CA ALA A 870 -33.35 -5.32 36.96
C ALA A 870 -33.53 -3.84 36.59
N SER A 871 -33.31 -2.93 37.55
CA SER A 871 -33.35 -1.48 37.32
C SER A 871 -32.21 -0.96 36.47
N GLU A 872 -31.10 -1.71 36.39
CA GLU A 872 -29.90 -1.36 35.62
C GLU A 872 -29.91 -2.00 34.22
N ILE A 873 -30.93 -2.83 33.92
CA ILE A 873 -31.04 -3.57 32.67
C ILE A 873 -32.20 -3.02 31.82
N ALA A 874 -31.88 -2.43 30.67
CA ALA A 874 -32.88 -1.99 29.70
C ALA A 874 -33.22 -3.11 28.71
N VAL A 875 -34.50 -3.52 28.65
CA VAL A 875 -34.97 -4.60 27.76
C VAL A 875 -36.00 -4.06 26.78
N ARG A 876 -35.85 -4.33 25.50
CA ARG A 876 -36.82 -3.94 24.46
C ARG A 876 -37.36 -5.16 23.73
N LEU A 877 -38.60 -5.05 23.23
CA LEU A 877 -39.18 -6.06 22.36
C LEU A 877 -38.33 -6.15 21.09
N GLY A 878 -37.82 -7.35 20.78
CA GLY A 878 -36.83 -7.59 19.70
C GLY A 878 -35.38 -7.70 20.18
N ALA A 879 -35.12 -7.62 21.49
CA ALA A 879 -33.79 -7.91 22.03
C ALA A 879 -33.42 -9.39 21.77
N THR A 880 -32.34 -9.61 21.03
CA THR A 880 -31.94 -10.95 20.54
C THR A 880 -31.50 -11.93 21.63
N TRP A 881 -31.29 -11.45 22.86
CA TRP A 881 -30.92 -12.31 23.99
C TRP A 881 -32.13 -12.85 24.74
N LEU A 882 -33.33 -12.33 24.46
CA LEU A 882 -34.57 -12.84 25.02
C LEU A 882 -34.85 -14.24 24.50
N PRO A 883 -35.16 -15.20 25.40
CA PRO A 883 -35.64 -16.52 24.99
C PRO A 883 -36.95 -16.41 24.20
N THR A 884 -37.13 -17.28 23.20
CA THR A 884 -38.35 -17.35 22.38
C THR A 884 -39.59 -17.55 23.23
N GLU A 885 -39.48 -18.32 24.31
CA GLU A 885 -40.58 -18.62 25.23
C GLU A 885 -41.09 -17.36 25.95
N ILE A 886 -40.19 -16.38 26.23
CA ILE A 886 -40.57 -15.12 26.88
C ILE A 886 -41.37 -14.24 25.91
N VAL A 887 -41.01 -14.27 24.62
CA VAL A 887 -41.74 -13.55 23.57
C VAL A 887 -43.10 -14.18 23.30
N GLU A 888 -43.17 -15.52 23.25
CA GLU A 888 -44.43 -16.26 23.15
C GLU A 888 -45.35 -15.96 24.34
N GLN A 889 -44.80 -16.01 25.55
CA GLN A 889 -45.54 -15.73 26.78
C GLN A 889 -46.11 -14.31 26.78
N PHE A 890 -45.29 -13.30 26.47
CA PHE A 890 -45.75 -11.92 26.33
C PHE A 890 -46.89 -11.81 25.31
N MET A 891 -46.68 -12.33 24.10
CA MET A 891 -47.64 -12.25 23.00
C MET A 891 -49.00 -12.88 23.39
N PHE A 892 -48.99 -14.05 24.03
CA PHE A 892 -50.20 -14.75 24.41
C PHE A 892 -50.94 -14.06 25.57
N GLU A 893 -50.22 -13.60 26.59
CA GLU A 893 -50.81 -12.89 27.73
C GLU A 893 -51.34 -11.52 27.31
N PHE A 894 -50.57 -10.76 26.52
CA PHE A 894 -50.92 -9.42 26.07
C PHE A 894 -52.16 -9.42 25.17
N LEU A 895 -52.22 -10.34 24.19
CA LEU A 895 -53.35 -10.47 23.27
C LEU A 895 -54.51 -11.30 23.83
N GLY A 896 -54.34 -12.01 24.94
CA GLY A 896 -55.36 -12.93 25.47
C GLY A 896 -55.64 -14.10 24.53
N THR A 897 -54.59 -14.67 23.94
CA THR A 897 -54.70 -15.72 22.91
C THR A 897 -55.30 -17.00 23.51
N PRO A 898 -56.39 -17.57 22.98
CA PRO A 898 -57.00 -18.79 23.52
C PRO A 898 -56.07 -20.00 23.45
N ARG A 899 -56.17 -20.93 24.41
CA ARG A 899 -55.31 -22.14 24.47
C ARG A 899 -55.32 -22.96 23.17
N TYR A 900 -56.46 -23.07 22.49
CA TYR A 900 -56.54 -23.82 21.22
C TYR A 900 -55.73 -23.16 20.08
N ALA A 901 -55.54 -21.83 20.13
CA ALA A 901 -54.77 -21.09 19.13
C ALA A 901 -53.26 -21.07 19.45
N GLN A 902 -52.88 -21.09 20.74
CA GLN A 902 -51.47 -21.10 21.19
C GLN A 902 -50.67 -22.30 20.64
N TRP A 903 -51.33 -23.43 20.39
CA TRP A 903 -50.66 -24.59 19.78
C TRP A 903 -50.17 -24.33 18.34
N ASN A 904 -50.86 -23.46 17.61
CA ASN A 904 -50.63 -23.22 16.18
C ASN A 904 -49.88 -21.91 15.88
N ILE A 905 -49.61 -21.10 16.89
CA ILE A 905 -48.84 -19.85 16.76
C ILE A 905 -47.49 -20.08 17.42
N LYS A 906 -46.40 -19.93 16.66
CA LYS A 906 -45.03 -20.19 17.14
C LYS A 906 -44.11 -19.03 16.83
N VAL A 907 -43.25 -18.67 17.78
CA VAL A 907 -42.22 -17.66 17.59
C VAL A 907 -40.89 -18.34 17.31
N HIS A 908 -40.33 -18.05 16.16
CA HIS A 908 -39.03 -18.54 15.72
C HIS A 908 -38.03 -17.38 15.73
N PHE A 909 -36.83 -17.62 16.26
CA PHE A 909 -35.70 -16.70 16.16
C PHE A 909 -34.55 -17.35 15.42
N SER A 910 -34.14 -16.74 14.30
CA SER A 910 -32.96 -17.17 13.55
C SER A 910 -31.72 -16.49 14.13
N ALA A 911 -30.91 -17.24 14.88
CA ALA A 911 -29.65 -16.73 15.40
C ALA A 911 -28.66 -16.30 14.28
N TYR A 912 -28.81 -16.84 13.07
CA TYR A 912 -27.97 -16.53 11.90
C TYR A 912 -28.36 -15.22 11.21
N THR A 913 -29.66 -15.00 10.96
CA THR A 913 -30.15 -13.77 10.29
C THR A 913 -30.52 -12.66 11.28
N GLY A 914 -30.67 -12.99 12.56
CA GLY A 914 -31.18 -12.08 13.59
C GLY A 914 -32.67 -11.75 13.44
N GLU A 915 -33.38 -12.47 12.58
CA GLU A 915 -34.80 -12.22 12.29
C GLU A 915 -35.72 -13.06 13.17
N TRP A 916 -36.82 -12.44 13.57
CA TRP A 916 -37.93 -13.08 14.27
C TRP A 916 -39.04 -13.40 13.26
N ASN A 917 -39.62 -14.58 13.37
CA ASN A 917 -40.78 -14.97 12.59
C ASN A 917 -41.88 -15.48 13.52
N ILE A 918 -43.12 -15.07 13.26
CA ILE A 918 -44.30 -15.60 13.93
C ILE A 918 -45.07 -16.45 12.94
N GLU A 919 -45.11 -17.74 13.16
CA GLU A 919 -45.91 -18.68 12.39
C GLU A 919 -47.37 -18.62 12.83
N GLY A 920 -48.30 -18.94 11.93
CA GLY A 920 -49.71 -19.09 12.32
C GLY A 920 -50.45 -17.81 12.70
N LYS A 921 -49.96 -16.62 12.32
CA LYS A 921 -50.52 -15.29 12.66
C LYS A 921 -52.03 -15.09 12.41
N SER A 922 -52.63 -15.96 11.61
CA SER A 922 -54.04 -15.91 11.24
C SER A 922 -54.89 -17.00 11.90
N TYR A 923 -54.38 -17.75 12.89
CA TYR A 923 -55.19 -18.76 13.59
C TYR A 923 -56.18 -18.14 14.59
N ASP A 924 -55.84 -17.00 15.20
CA ASP A 924 -56.69 -16.33 16.20
C ASP A 924 -57.58 -15.23 15.59
N ARG A 925 -58.34 -15.56 14.53
CA ARG A 925 -59.10 -14.56 13.72
C ARG A 925 -60.27 -13.90 14.45
N SER A 926 -60.83 -14.57 15.46
CA SER A 926 -61.98 -14.07 16.23
C SER A 926 -61.59 -13.19 17.42
N ASN A 927 -60.29 -13.02 17.69
CA ASN A 927 -59.81 -12.24 18.82
C ASN A 927 -59.84 -10.72 18.53
N VAL A 928 -60.73 -10.03 19.25
CA VAL A 928 -60.91 -8.58 19.18
C VAL A 928 -59.63 -7.82 19.55
N LYS A 929 -58.85 -8.32 20.53
CA LYS A 929 -57.57 -7.69 20.90
C LYS A 929 -56.58 -7.74 19.74
N ALA A 930 -56.51 -8.87 19.03
CA ALA A 930 -55.58 -9.06 17.93
C ALA A 930 -55.97 -8.30 16.65
N TYR A 931 -57.25 -8.12 16.35
CA TYR A 931 -57.70 -7.49 15.10
C TYR A 931 -58.22 -6.05 15.24
N SER A 932 -58.55 -5.59 16.45
CA SER A 932 -59.16 -4.25 16.67
C SER A 932 -58.46 -3.43 17.76
N THR A 933 -58.13 -4.03 18.91
CA THR A 933 -57.52 -3.28 20.03
C THR A 933 -56.06 -2.95 19.76
N TYR A 934 -55.27 -3.96 19.37
CA TYR A 934 -53.84 -3.84 19.06
C TYR A 934 -53.51 -4.14 17.60
N GLY A 935 -54.52 -4.52 16.81
CA GLY A 935 -54.47 -4.61 15.36
C GLY A 935 -55.28 -3.50 14.68
N THR A 936 -55.42 -3.62 13.37
CA THR A 936 -56.27 -2.78 12.51
C THR A 936 -57.05 -3.69 11.56
N GLY A 937 -58.02 -3.13 10.84
CA GLY A 937 -58.70 -3.84 9.76
C GLY A 937 -57.79 -4.29 8.60
N ARG A 938 -56.56 -3.76 8.53
CA ARG A 938 -55.57 -4.04 7.47
C ARG A 938 -54.42 -4.94 7.91
N ILE A 939 -54.08 -4.96 9.20
CA ILE A 939 -52.98 -5.75 9.76
C ILE A 939 -53.30 -6.18 11.19
N ASN A 940 -53.10 -7.46 11.53
CA ASN A 940 -53.35 -7.95 12.89
C ASN A 940 -52.16 -7.72 13.83
N ALA A 941 -52.41 -7.80 15.13
CA ALA A 941 -51.42 -7.53 16.18
C ALA A 941 -50.24 -8.51 16.14
N TYR A 942 -50.44 -9.79 15.76
CA TYR A 942 -49.35 -10.76 15.60
C TYR A 942 -48.35 -10.31 14.54
N LYS A 943 -48.84 -9.77 13.43
CA LYS A 943 -47.97 -9.22 12.38
C LYS A 943 -47.27 -7.95 12.84
N ILE A 944 -47.94 -7.07 13.58
CA ILE A 944 -47.32 -5.89 14.18
C ILE A 944 -46.20 -6.29 15.17
N ILE A 945 -46.44 -7.31 16.02
CA ILE A 945 -45.43 -7.85 16.94
C ILE A 945 -44.24 -8.41 16.15
N GLU A 946 -44.46 -9.16 15.07
CA GLU A 946 -43.35 -9.64 14.22
C GLU A 946 -42.52 -8.49 13.65
N GLU A 947 -43.14 -7.45 13.09
CA GLU A 947 -42.41 -6.28 12.58
C GLU A 947 -41.65 -5.58 13.72
N THR A 948 -42.25 -5.49 14.91
CA THR A 948 -41.63 -4.88 16.10
C THR A 948 -40.43 -5.67 16.62
N LEU A 949 -40.55 -7.00 16.67
CA LEU A 949 -39.45 -7.90 17.02
C LEU A 949 -38.26 -7.74 16.07
N ASN A 950 -38.53 -7.44 14.79
CA ASN A 950 -37.53 -7.16 13.77
C ASN A 950 -37.10 -5.68 13.69
N LEU A 951 -37.50 -4.85 14.66
CA LEU A 951 -37.20 -3.41 14.72
C LEU A 951 -37.62 -2.66 13.44
N LYS A 952 -38.71 -3.09 12.80
CA LYS A 952 -39.32 -2.48 11.60
C LYS A 952 -40.56 -1.68 11.98
N ASP A 953 -40.70 -0.51 11.36
CA ASP A 953 -41.94 0.27 11.46
C ASP A 953 -43.03 -0.37 10.59
N VAL A 954 -44.24 -0.50 11.14
CA VAL A 954 -45.38 -1.04 10.39
C VAL A 954 -45.78 -0.05 9.29
N ARG A 955 -45.90 -0.53 8.04
CA ARG A 955 -46.31 0.24 6.86
C ARG A 955 -47.43 -0.47 6.10
N ILE A 956 -48.47 0.26 5.71
CA ILE A 956 -49.64 -0.27 4.97
C ILE A 956 -49.67 0.33 3.57
N PHE A 957 -49.79 -0.52 2.54
CA PHE A 957 -49.85 -0.13 1.13
C PHE A 957 -51.19 -0.49 0.50
N ASP A 958 -51.74 0.41 -0.30
CA ASP A 958 -52.84 0.17 -1.23
C ASP A 958 -52.28 -0.13 -2.62
N TYR A 959 -52.97 -0.94 -3.42
CA TYR A 959 -52.54 -1.28 -4.77
C TYR A 959 -53.48 -0.64 -5.78
N VAL A 960 -52.92 0.15 -6.70
CA VAL A 960 -53.65 0.79 -7.80
C VAL A 960 -53.10 0.25 -9.11
N GLU A 961 -53.97 -0.17 -10.02
CA GLU A 961 -53.57 -0.62 -11.35
C GLU A 961 -53.25 0.60 -12.23
N ASP A 962 -52.09 0.58 -12.88
CA ASP A 962 -51.74 1.56 -13.90
C ASP A 962 -52.43 1.27 -15.24
N ALA A 963 -52.26 2.17 -16.22
CA ALA A 963 -52.91 2.09 -17.53
C ALA A 963 -52.54 0.81 -18.32
N ASP A 964 -51.45 0.13 -17.92
CA ASP A 964 -50.96 -1.12 -18.52
C ASP A 964 -51.39 -2.37 -17.71
N GLY A 965 -52.21 -2.20 -16.67
CA GLY A 965 -52.71 -3.29 -15.82
C GLY A 965 -51.71 -3.78 -14.76
N LYS A 966 -50.60 -3.07 -14.50
CA LYS A 966 -49.65 -3.39 -13.44
C LYS A 966 -50.05 -2.75 -12.11
N LYS A 967 -50.04 -3.56 -11.04
CA LYS A 967 -50.37 -3.12 -9.68
C LYS A 967 -49.22 -2.33 -9.05
N LYS A 968 -49.41 -1.03 -8.86
CA LYS A 968 -48.47 -0.13 -8.16
C LYS A 968 -48.86 0.00 -6.69
N ALA A 969 -47.93 -0.32 -5.79
CA ALA A 969 -48.10 -0.15 -4.35
C ALA A 969 -47.93 1.33 -3.95
N ILE A 970 -48.93 1.91 -3.31
CA ILE A 970 -48.96 3.29 -2.82
C ILE A 970 -49.14 3.25 -1.30
N LEU A 971 -48.26 3.94 -0.57
CA LEU A 971 -48.32 3.97 0.89
C LEU A 971 -49.61 4.64 1.38
N ASN A 972 -50.43 3.91 2.13
CA ASN A 972 -51.60 4.46 2.81
C ASN A 972 -51.15 5.15 4.10
N LYS A 973 -50.94 6.47 4.02
CA LYS A 973 -50.45 7.28 5.15
C LYS A 973 -51.36 7.21 6.38
N LYS A 974 -52.67 7.15 6.17
CA LYS A 974 -53.66 7.12 7.26
C LYS A 974 -53.63 5.80 8.02
N GLU A 975 -53.74 4.68 7.31
CA GLU A 975 -53.72 3.34 7.91
C GLU A 975 -52.34 3.02 8.51
N THR A 976 -51.26 3.50 7.89
CA THR A 976 -49.89 3.37 8.42
C THR A 976 -49.74 4.07 9.77
N ALA A 977 -50.20 5.31 9.90
CA ALA A 977 -50.12 6.05 11.17
C ALA A 977 -50.92 5.35 12.29
N ILE A 978 -52.10 4.81 11.98
CA ILE A 978 -52.91 4.05 12.95
C ILE A 978 -52.17 2.77 13.39
N ALA A 979 -51.59 2.03 12.45
CA ALA A 979 -50.84 0.81 12.75
C ALA A 979 -49.57 1.08 13.58
N GLN A 980 -48.87 2.19 13.33
CA GLN A 980 -47.73 2.63 14.13
C GLN A 980 -48.14 3.04 15.55
N ALA A 981 -49.29 3.72 15.72
CA ALA A 981 -49.81 3.99 17.06
C ALA A 981 -50.12 2.70 17.85
N LYS A 982 -50.63 1.65 17.18
CA LYS A 982 -50.81 0.32 17.80
C LYS A 982 -49.47 -0.34 18.15
N GLN A 983 -48.47 -0.18 17.29
CA GLN A 983 -47.11 -0.67 17.53
C GLN A 983 -46.49 -0.07 18.80
N GLU A 984 -46.67 1.23 19.04
CA GLU A 984 -46.18 1.87 20.28
C GLU A 984 -46.89 1.36 21.54
N LEU A 985 -48.21 1.11 21.47
CA LEU A 985 -48.94 0.50 22.59
C LEU A 985 -48.42 -0.91 22.94
N ILE A 986 -48.04 -1.69 21.93
CA ILE A 986 -47.44 -3.02 22.12
C ILE A 986 -46.06 -2.90 22.78
N LYS A 987 -45.23 -1.93 22.35
CA LYS A 987 -43.91 -1.69 22.96
C LYS A 987 -44.04 -1.29 24.43
N GLN A 988 -44.95 -0.38 24.76
CA GLN A 988 -45.22 0.02 26.13
C GLN A 988 -45.71 -1.16 26.98
N GLY A 989 -46.67 -1.93 26.44
CA GLY A 989 -47.16 -3.13 27.11
C GLY A 989 -46.07 -4.15 27.43
N PHE A 990 -45.06 -4.28 26.57
CA PHE A 990 -43.91 -5.14 26.84
C PHE A 990 -43.03 -4.61 27.98
N GLN A 991 -42.78 -3.30 28.04
CA GLN A 991 -41.99 -2.68 29.12
C GLN A 991 -42.63 -2.91 30.49
N ASP A 992 -43.95 -2.71 30.56
CA ASP A 992 -44.69 -2.89 31.81
C ASP A 992 -44.73 -4.37 32.24
N TRP A 993 -44.75 -5.27 31.25
CA TRP A 993 -44.86 -6.71 31.47
C TRP A 993 -43.53 -7.38 31.82
N VAL A 994 -42.42 -7.04 31.16
CA VAL A 994 -41.18 -7.85 31.18
C VAL A 994 -40.60 -8.05 32.58
N TRP A 995 -40.74 -7.05 33.46
CA TRP A 995 -40.23 -7.07 34.82
C TRP A 995 -41.28 -7.31 35.89
N SER A 996 -42.57 -7.46 35.54
CA SER A 996 -43.66 -7.53 36.53
C SER A 996 -43.62 -8.79 37.39
N ASP A 997 -43.12 -9.89 36.83
CA ASP A 997 -43.05 -11.21 37.49
C ASP A 997 -41.67 -11.44 38.16
N PRO A 998 -41.62 -11.79 39.46
CA PRO A 998 -40.36 -11.97 40.19
C PRO A 998 -39.45 -13.07 39.63
N GLU A 999 -40.00 -14.23 39.27
CA GLU A 999 -39.21 -15.37 38.78
C GLU A 999 -38.59 -15.06 37.41
N ARG A 1000 -39.39 -14.50 36.49
CA ARG A 1000 -38.93 -14.03 35.19
C ARG A 1000 -37.89 -12.92 35.33
N ARG A 1001 -38.08 -11.99 36.26
CA ARG A 1001 -37.10 -10.93 36.54
C ARG A 1001 -35.76 -11.50 36.97
N GLU A 1002 -35.74 -12.41 37.94
CA GLU A 1002 -34.51 -13.06 38.40
C GLU A 1002 -33.81 -13.82 37.27
N ARG A 1003 -34.58 -14.61 36.51
CA ARG A 1003 -34.07 -15.39 35.37
C ARG A 1003 -33.45 -14.49 34.30
N LEU A 1004 -34.11 -13.38 33.94
CA LEU A 1004 -33.61 -12.45 32.92
C LEU A 1004 -32.38 -11.66 33.42
N CYS A 1005 -32.35 -11.25 34.70
CA CYS A 1005 -31.18 -10.61 35.29
C CYS A 1005 -29.95 -11.52 35.27
N ARG A 1006 -30.11 -12.78 35.67
CA ARG A 1006 -29.01 -13.76 35.64
C ARG A 1006 -28.52 -14.01 34.22
N LEU A 1007 -29.46 -14.23 33.29
CA LEU A 1007 -29.13 -14.42 31.87
C LEU A 1007 -28.38 -13.20 31.28
N TYR A 1008 -28.75 -11.99 31.69
CA TYR A 1008 -28.07 -10.77 31.25
C TYR A 1008 -26.66 -10.69 31.83
N ASN A 1009 -26.49 -10.91 33.14
CA ASN A 1009 -25.18 -10.83 33.79
C ASN A 1009 -24.21 -11.88 33.26
N ASP A 1010 -24.66 -13.11 33.08
CA ASP A 1010 -23.83 -14.19 32.55
C ASP A 1010 -23.39 -13.92 31.10
N LYS A 1011 -24.21 -13.22 30.30
CA LYS A 1011 -23.90 -12.91 28.89
C LYS A 1011 -23.12 -11.61 28.70
N PHE A 1012 -23.39 -10.59 29.52
CA PHE A 1012 -22.94 -9.21 29.25
C PHE A 1012 -22.12 -8.60 30.39
N ASN A 1013 -22.26 -9.06 31.64
CA ASN A 1013 -21.51 -8.57 32.80
C ASN A 1013 -20.38 -9.53 33.20
N SER A 1014 -19.49 -9.79 32.26
CA SER A 1014 -18.47 -10.82 32.39
C SER A 1014 -17.05 -10.33 32.10
N LEU A 1015 -16.89 -9.10 31.61
CA LEU A 1015 -15.60 -8.54 31.18
C LEU A 1015 -14.93 -7.73 32.30
N ARG A 1016 -13.72 -8.14 32.69
CA ARG A 1016 -12.83 -7.37 33.59
C ARG A 1016 -11.68 -6.72 32.79
N PRO A 1017 -11.41 -5.41 32.95
CA PRO A 1017 -10.23 -4.76 32.36
C PRO A 1017 -8.91 -5.32 32.92
N ARG A 1018 -7.83 -5.23 32.14
CA ARG A 1018 -6.48 -5.63 32.56
C ARG A 1018 -5.81 -4.56 33.42
N GLU A 1019 -5.10 -4.99 34.46
CA GLU A 1019 -4.32 -4.15 35.37
C GLU A 1019 -2.83 -4.47 35.20
N TYR A 1020 -1.98 -3.48 34.94
CA TYR A 1020 -0.57 -3.69 34.59
C TYR A 1020 0.37 -3.32 35.74
N ASP A 1021 1.39 -4.15 35.96
CA ASP A 1021 2.47 -3.94 36.94
C ASP A 1021 3.82 -4.02 36.20
N GLY A 1022 4.67 -3.01 36.36
CA GLY A 1022 6.00 -2.93 35.73
C GLY A 1022 7.14 -2.87 36.72
N SER A 1023 6.89 -3.14 38.00
CA SER A 1023 7.90 -3.15 39.06
C SER A 1023 9.10 -4.06 38.77
N HIS A 1024 8.90 -5.09 37.94
CA HIS A 1024 9.89 -6.09 37.53
C HIS A 1024 10.69 -5.72 36.25
N ILE A 1025 10.36 -4.63 35.55
CA ILE A 1025 11.04 -4.27 34.29
C ILE A 1025 12.41 -3.65 34.57
N VAL A 1026 13.44 -4.15 33.87
CA VAL A 1026 14.80 -3.60 33.86
C VAL A 1026 15.01 -2.75 32.61
N PHE A 1027 15.50 -1.51 32.77
CA PHE A 1027 15.62 -0.51 31.69
C PHE A 1027 17.06 -0.38 31.20
N SER A 1028 17.48 -1.24 30.26
CA SER A 1028 18.79 -1.21 29.62
C SER A 1028 18.97 0.02 28.73
N GLY A 1029 20.12 0.70 28.80
CA GLY A 1029 20.43 1.90 27.98
C GLY A 1029 19.94 3.23 28.57
N MET A 1030 19.17 3.20 29.67
CA MET A 1030 18.80 4.40 30.41
C MET A 1030 20.02 4.98 31.14
N ASN A 1031 20.13 6.32 31.19
CA ASN A 1031 21.17 6.98 31.97
C ASN A 1031 21.03 6.55 33.45
N PRO A 1032 22.07 5.98 34.09
CA PRO A 1032 22.00 5.48 35.46
C PRO A 1032 21.67 6.55 36.51
N GLU A 1033 21.72 7.84 36.18
CA GLU A 1033 21.30 8.92 37.07
C GLU A 1033 19.77 9.17 37.08
N ILE A 1034 18.97 8.44 36.28
CA ILE A 1034 17.51 8.60 36.18
C ILE A 1034 16.81 7.43 36.88
N GLU A 1035 16.02 7.70 37.93
CA GLU A 1035 15.15 6.71 38.60
C GLU A 1035 13.67 6.90 38.23
N LEU A 1036 12.99 5.80 37.84
CA LEU A 1036 11.57 5.81 37.46
C LEU A 1036 10.63 5.54 38.65
N ARG A 1037 9.52 6.29 38.72
CA ARG A 1037 8.45 6.11 39.72
C ARG A 1037 7.58 4.89 39.39
N GLU A 1038 6.85 4.37 40.39
CA GLU A 1038 5.99 3.18 40.25
C GLU A 1038 4.97 3.30 39.11
N HIS A 1039 4.24 4.42 39.02
CA HIS A 1039 3.28 4.63 37.93
C HIS A 1039 3.94 4.71 36.55
N GLN A 1040 5.20 5.14 36.46
CA GLN A 1040 5.95 5.17 35.21
C GLN A 1040 6.36 3.76 34.77
N ARG A 1041 6.75 2.92 35.73
CA ARG A 1041 7.05 1.50 35.47
C ARG A 1041 5.80 0.74 35.03
N ASN A 1042 4.68 0.92 35.74
CA ASN A 1042 3.41 0.28 35.39
C ASN A 1042 2.88 0.77 34.04
N ALA A 1043 3.12 2.03 33.70
CA ALA A 1043 2.83 2.59 32.39
C ALA A 1043 3.67 1.95 31.28
N VAL A 1044 4.96 1.71 31.51
CA VAL A 1044 5.81 0.96 30.57
C VAL A 1044 5.31 -0.47 30.43
N ALA A 1045 4.97 -1.17 31.53
CA ALA A 1045 4.37 -2.51 31.45
C ALA A 1045 3.06 -2.53 30.65
N HIS A 1046 2.24 -1.50 30.81
CA HIS A 1046 1.03 -1.33 30.02
C HIS A 1046 1.38 -1.17 28.53
N ILE A 1047 2.41 -0.40 28.17
CA ILE A 1047 2.87 -0.28 26.78
C ILE A 1047 3.39 -1.62 26.24
N LEU A 1048 4.27 -2.29 26.99
CA LEU A 1048 4.92 -3.53 26.55
C LEU A 1048 3.93 -4.69 26.43
N TYR A 1049 3.01 -4.84 27.38
CA TYR A 1049 2.15 -6.02 27.50
C TYR A 1049 0.71 -5.77 27.05
N GLY A 1050 0.28 -4.51 26.98
CA GLY A 1050 -1.11 -4.14 26.75
C GLY A 1050 -1.49 -3.82 25.31
N GLY A 1051 -0.50 -3.67 24.42
CA GLY A 1051 -0.75 -3.24 23.05
C GLY A 1051 -1.07 -1.75 22.99
N ASN A 1052 -2.28 -1.36 22.56
CA ASN A 1052 -2.69 0.04 22.47
C ASN A 1052 -2.89 0.64 23.87
N THR A 1053 -1.98 1.52 24.28
CA THR A 1053 -1.89 2.01 25.65
C THR A 1053 -1.97 3.54 25.72
N LEU A 1054 -2.97 4.06 26.44
CA LEU A 1054 -3.13 5.49 26.73
C LEU A 1054 -2.63 5.80 28.16
N LEU A 1055 -1.65 6.71 28.29
CA LEU A 1055 -1.06 7.12 29.58
C LEU A 1055 -1.44 8.56 29.95
N ALA A 1056 -2.54 8.74 30.66
CA ALA A 1056 -3.05 10.06 31.06
C ALA A 1056 -2.39 10.62 32.35
N HIS A 1057 -1.07 10.79 32.36
CA HIS A 1057 -0.35 11.39 33.50
C HIS A 1057 -0.46 12.93 33.51
N ALA A 1058 -0.55 13.54 34.69
CA ALA A 1058 -0.52 15.00 34.85
C ALA A 1058 0.84 15.62 34.43
N VAL A 1059 0.85 16.91 34.06
CA VAL A 1059 2.10 17.64 33.75
C VAL A 1059 3.03 17.66 34.97
N GLY A 1060 4.32 17.38 34.79
CA GLY A 1060 5.31 17.25 35.88
C GLY A 1060 5.39 15.87 36.55
N ALA A 1061 4.49 14.93 36.21
CA ALA A 1061 4.50 13.57 36.76
C ALA A 1061 5.61 12.65 36.18
N GLY A 1062 6.48 13.17 35.30
CA GLY A 1062 7.60 12.42 34.69
C GLY A 1062 7.31 11.84 33.30
N LYS A 1063 6.29 12.34 32.58
CA LYS A 1063 5.88 11.82 31.25
C LYS A 1063 7.02 11.64 30.25
N SER A 1064 7.97 12.58 30.20
CA SER A 1064 9.10 12.52 29.29
C SER A 1064 10.00 11.31 29.56
N ALA A 1065 10.32 11.03 30.83
CA ALA A 1065 11.13 9.89 31.24
C ALA A 1065 10.43 8.53 31.05
N THR A 1066 9.11 8.51 30.91
CA THR A 1066 8.33 7.28 30.61
C THR A 1066 8.28 6.99 29.10
N ARG A 1067 8.54 7.99 28.24
CA ARG A 1067 8.49 7.87 26.76
C ARG A 1067 9.86 7.68 26.12
N SER A 1068 10.89 8.24 26.73
CA SER A 1068 12.32 8.08 26.38
C SER A 1068 12.82 6.74 26.88
#